data_AF-D3BMY6-F1
#
_entry.id   AF-D3BMY6-F1
#
_cell.length_a   1.000
_cell.length_b   1.000
_cell.length_c   1.000
_cell.angle_alpha   90.00
_cell.angle_beta   90.00
_cell.angle_gamma   90.00
#
_symmetry.space_group_name_H-M   'P 1'
#
loop_
_entity.id
_entity.type
_entity.pdbx_description
1 polymer ?
#
loop_
_entity_poly.entity_id
_entity_poly.type
_entity_poly.pdbx_seq_one_letter_code
_entity_poly.pdbx_strand_id
1 'polypeptide(L)'
;MVRDNLNDIIDSIKENRILESFEKYYHDDVVMYEKGNCTNRVGKEQNRIAEQWFVDNAVINEVKLTKMMVDGLNSAYEMYMDITEGGVNSKNTQWAIQECGGIQVKRCAIENCVDTGMVNFKCYDCTLYYCYIHKEQDKHKCLEIVKNNAKNNEKTKIDTTTGEKKRKKLSDLEKENKKQEDQLREFRNAQRQKFNNYEQSQSIIKIQQLDGNTISYKLSPKDHFKYIRDYINFNRTDGYNGPYSISSSTNQAPFTNEDLLLTVEDLMIDSATLLIINRIDKSNINFDRINMQVQSVLQSKESPSPSSTSPSYQNKIESTKKIKSITTKLIILDLSFLLIKEIFKKLSILDFICFSLTCRKLFLEREKYMIFNPSKLVVREIDKIESFCMHSYRNIFEKSISLRIPNSMILYQNKNDIESDLFEYDYMDFIEGNENFSIPNGLELLYIDEFGTLENIPGLNRSHLKSILNGGIFVSPSIAGVLPETLQVIEFGDCFNLPLIPGSLPNSLKKVYLGDEFNQPIEIGTFPNGIETIIFGSYFNQPLQPGIFPESLGFLVFGIYFNQRIEVNVLPPKLEKLRFAHSYNHFPEYLPPSLVSLTLSNRSVLPEVLPNCLFSNHLTSLCKIPFQLLHLVPSSVKKLSFSSSLAAIELNESSIPRHIEDLNFYSLALHNLRPGIISNSVTKLNLGLFYDYALEPGVIPLSVKTLHLGFRFNKPLKPGDIPESVEELHFGESNLLPIERMVLPDSLKVLDLGSRYNCVIERDVLPRKLRTLKFGLNYEHPINCQTLPPTLQDIYFSHKYSSKIAKDAFIINNKSSSSNEIASPRITLHVGISLFLNNSLEDLPESIQSIVFEYKSMRFNIRRINDHIFLDLGNLT
;
A
#
# COMPACT_ATOMS: atom_id res chain seq x y z
N MET A 1 -41.29 17.08 6.54
CA MET A 1 -40.65 17.23 7.86
C MET A 1 -39.17 17.55 7.74
N VAL A 2 -38.27 16.60 7.41
CA VAL A 2 -36.81 16.89 7.31
C VAL A 2 -36.49 18.07 6.38
N ARG A 3 -37.14 18.13 5.19
CA ARG A 3 -37.00 19.28 4.28
C ARG A 3 -37.53 20.61 4.85
N ASP A 4 -38.57 20.56 5.67
CA ASP A 4 -39.19 21.76 6.23
C ASP A 4 -38.34 22.31 7.38
N ASN A 5 -37.85 21.41 8.26
CA ASN A 5 -36.84 21.73 9.27
C ASN A 5 -35.56 22.29 8.62
N LEU A 6 -35.14 21.74 7.48
CA LEU A 6 -33.95 22.21 6.76
C LEU A 6 -34.14 23.63 6.18
N ASN A 7 -35.33 23.95 5.65
CA ASN A 7 -35.67 25.31 5.26
C ASN A 7 -35.59 26.26 6.47
N ASP A 8 -36.23 25.89 7.58
CA ASP A 8 -36.17 26.61 8.87
C ASP A 8 -34.72 26.86 9.33
N ILE A 9 -33.84 25.86 9.23
CA ILE A 9 -32.42 25.97 9.57
C ILE A 9 -31.72 27.00 8.67
N ILE A 10 -31.93 26.91 7.35
CA ILE A 10 -31.30 27.77 6.35
C ILE A 10 -31.81 29.22 6.46
N ASP A 11 -33.11 29.42 6.67
CA ASP A 11 -33.69 30.75 6.85
C ASP A 11 -33.23 31.38 8.17
N SER A 12 -33.07 30.59 9.23
CA SER A 12 -32.43 31.05 10.47
C SER A 12 -30.97 31.46 10.26
N ILE A 13 -30.21 30.82 9.37
CA ILE A 13 -28.84 31.25 9.03
C ILE A 13 -28.85 32.58 8.26
N LYS A 14 -29.74 32.73 7.25
CA LYS A 14 -29.88 34.00 6.50
C LYS A 14 -30.28 35.18 7.39
N GLU A 15 -31.11 34.91 8.41
CA GLU A 15 -31.59 35.92 9.36
C GLU A 15 -30.67 36.07 10.59
N ASN A 16 -29.45 35.51 10.52
CA ASN A 16 -28.40 35.55 11.54
C ASN A 16 -28.82 35.04 12.94
N ARG A 17 -29.68 34.02 12.99
CA ARG A 17 -30.13 33.31 14.20
C ARG A 17 -29.59 31.87 14.24
N ILE A 18 -28.30 31.72 13.94
CA ILE A 18 -27.61 30.43 13.88
C ILE A 18 -27.74 29.65 15.20
N LEU A 19 -27.56 30.33 16.34
CA LEU A 19 -27.65 29.72 17.66
C LEU A 19 -29.06 29.22 18.02
N GLU A 20 -30.12 29.95 17.63
CA GLU A 20 -31.51 29.52 17.85
C GLU A 20 -31.79 28.23 17.06
N SER A 21 -31.33 28.19 15.81
CA SER A 21 -31.41 27.02 14.93
C SER A 21 -30.63 25.82 15.50
N PHE A 22 -29.41 26.06 15.99
CA PHE A 22 -28.57 25.04 16.62
C PHE A 22 -29.26 24.42 17.84
N GLU A 23 -29.77 25.24 18.77
CA GLU A 23 -30.44 24.74 19.97
C GLU A 23 -31.71 23.93 19.64
N LYS A 24 -32.50 24.41 18.67
CA LYS A 24 -33.77 23.82 18.26
C LYS A 24 -33.60 22.49 17.51
N TYR A 25 -32.58 22.38 16.65
CA TYR A 25 -32.48 21.29 15.68
C TYR A 25 -31.29 20.33 15.87
N TYR A 26 -30.28 20.63 16.68
CA TYR A 26 -29.14 19.74 16.87
C TYR A 26 -29.32 18.86 18.12
N HIS A 27 -29.02 17.57 17.99
CA HIS A 27 -29.12 16.56 19.04
C HIS A 27 -28.00 16.70 20.08
N ASP A 28 -28.24 16.27 21.32
CA ASP A 28 -27.28 16.45 22.42
C ASP A 28 -25.95 15.70 22.19
N ASP A 29 -25.99 14.54 21.55
CA ASP A 29 -24.81 13.77 21.10
C ASP A 29 -24.30 14.13 19.68
N VAL A 30 -24.62 15.30 19.12
CA VAL A 30 -24.27 15.62 17.72
C VAL A 30 -22.76 15.58 17.47
N VAL A 31 -22.35 14.99 16.35
CA VAL A 31 -20.96 14.99 15.87
C VAL A 31 -20.81 15.94 14.70
N MET A 32 -19.88 16.90 14.79
CA MET A 32 -19.58 17.84 13.71
C MET A 32 -18.18 17.65 13.14
N TYR A 33 -18.09 17.75 11.81
CA TYR A 33 -16.86 17.67 11.02
C TYR A 33 -16.68 18.97 10.22
N GLU A 34 -15.48 19.53 10.19
CA GLU A 34 -15.17 20.75 9.45
C GLU A 34 -13.89 20.58 8.60
N LYS A 35 -13.96 20.98 7.33
CA LYS A 35 -12.82 21.09 6.40
C LYS A 35 -11.96 19.82 6.31
N GLY A 36 -12.56 18.64 6.50
CA GLY A 36 -11.86 17.35 6.45
C GLY A 36 -10.87 17.08 7.59
N ASN A 37 -10.84 17.90 8.65
CA ASN A 37 -9.93 17.69 9.77
C ASN A 37 -10.43 16.57 10.70
N CYS A 38 -9.49 15.79 11.25
CA CYS A 38 -9.73 14.51 11.94
C CYS A 38 -10.06 14.63 13.45
N THR A 39 -10.19 15.84 13.99
CA THR A 39 -10.62 16.09 15.37
C THR A 39 -12.13 16.30 15.43
N ASN A 40 -12.89 15.20 15.45
CA ASN A 40 -14.35 15.23 15.56
C ASN A 40 -14.79 15.99 16.83
N ARG A 41 -15.64 17.03 16.70
CA ARG A 41 -16.28 17.65 17.87
C ARG A 41 -17.55 16.87 18.20
N VAL A 42 -17.54 16.21 19.37
CA VAL A 42 -18.61 15.28 19.79
C VAL A 42 -19.39 15.89 20.96
N GLY A 43 -20.71 15.95 20.82
CA GLY A 43 -21.61 16.50 21.80
C GLY A 43 -21.96 17.96 21.55
N LYS A 44 -23.18 18.33 21.94
CA LYS A 44 -23.78 19.64 21.70
C LYS A 44 -23.05 20.76 22.44
N GLU A 45 -22.57 20.52 23.66
CA GLU A 45 -21.82 21.51 24.45
C GLU A 45 -20.53 21.98 23.76
N GLN A 46 -19.70 21.05 23.28
CA GLN A 46 -18.45 21.39 22.57
C GLN A 46 -18.72 22.13 21.26
N ASN A 47 -19.75 21.70 20.53
CA ASN A 47 -20.17 22.36 19.30
C ASN A 47 -20.80 23.73 19.55
N ARG A 48 -21.54 23.91 20.66
CA ARG A 48 -22.16 25.16 21.06
C ARG A 48 -21.15 26.27 21.34
N ILE A 49 -19.98 25.92 21.88
CA ILE A 49 -18.85 26.83 22.09
C ILE A 49 -18.28 27.32 20.75
N ALA A 50 -18.12 26.41 19.76
CA ALA A 50 -17.63 26.77 18.43
C ALA A 50 -18.62 27.65 17.67
N GLU A 51 -19.91 27.31 17.69
CA GLU A 51 -20.99 28.11 17.09
C GLU A 51 -21.13 29.49 17.77
N GLN A 52 -20.98 29.57 19.09
CA GLN A 52 -20.96 30.86 19.81
C GLN A 52 -19.79 31.73 19.33
N TRP A 53 -18.59 31.14 19.28
CA TRP A 53 -17.39 31.85 18.84
C TRP A 53 -17.53 32.37 17.40
N PHE A 54 -18.11 31.57 16.49
CA PHE A 54 -18.38 32.01 15.12
C PHE A 54 -19.34 33.21 15.09
N VAL A 55 -20.48 33.12 15.79
CA VAL A 55 -21.48 34.21 15.83
C VAL A 55 -20.95 35.48 16.51
N ASP A 56 -20.04 35.35 17.48
CA ASP A 56 -19.43 36.50 18.17
C ASP A 56 -18.31 37.19 17.34
N ASN A 57 -17.69 36.49 16.37
CA ASN A 57 -16.48 36.96 15.66
C ASN A 57 -16.65 37.12 14.13
N ALA A 58 -17.73 36.59 13.54
CA ALA A 58 -18.02 36.69 12.12
C ALA A 58 -19.26 37.58 11.83
N VAL A 59 -19.09 38.55 10.93
CA VAL A 59 -20.19 39.37 10.40
C VAL A 59 -20.62 38.79 9.05
N ILE A 60 -21.87 38.38 8.94
CA ILE A 60 -22.43 37.82 7.71
C ILE A 60 -22.99 38.95 6.83
N ASN A 61 -22.41 39.11 5.63
CA ASN A 61 -22.79 40.17 4.68
C ASN A 61 -23.83 39.66 3.66
N GLU A 62 -23.66 38.43 3.14
CA GLU A 62 -24.58 37.78 2.21
C GLU A 62 -24.61 36.26 2.45
N VAL A 63 -25.78 35.64 2.41
CA VAL A 63 -25.95 34.18 2.39
C VAL A 63 -26.90 33.79 1.27
N LYS A 64 -26.45 32.87 0.42
CA LYS A 64 -27.23 32.41 -0.74
C LYS A 64 -27.19 30.90 -0.86
N LEU A 65 -28.33 30.26 -0.66
CA LEU A 65 -28.53 28.84 -0.95
C LEU A 65 -28.46 28.63 -2.48
N THR A 66 -27.56 27.75 -2.93
CA THR A 66 -27.39 27.45 -4.36
C THR A 66 -27.95 26.07 -4.73
N LYS A 67 -27.87 25.08 -3.83
CA LYS A 67 -28.44 23.73 -4.02
C LYS A 67 -28.99 23.16 -2.71
N MET A 68 -30.03 22.32 -2.80
CA MET A 68 -30.57 21.56 -1.66
C MET A 68 -31.02 20.17 -2.11
N MET A 69 -30.74 19.16 -1.29
CA MET A 69 -31.09 17.76 -1.49
C MET A 69 -31.55 17.16 -0.15
N VAL A 70 -32.55 16.28 -0.20
CA VAL A 70 -33.07 15.55 0.97
C VAL A 70 -33.45 14.15 0.49
N ASP A 71 -32.94 13.12 1.15
CA ASP A 71 -33.24 11.71 0.88
C ASP A 71 -33.42 10.94 2.20
N GLY A 72 -34.65 10.50 2.47
CA GLY A 72 -35.02 9.86 3.73
C GLY A 72 -34.74 10.73 4.95
N LEU A 73 -33.76 10.28 5.76
CA LEU A 73 -33.27 10.97 6.96
C LEU A 73 -32.01 11.82 6.71
N ASN A 74 -31.51 11.87 5.48
CA ASN A 74 -30.30 12.61 5.13
C ASN A 74 -30.65 13.90 4.38
N SER A 75 -29.88 14.96 4.63
CA SER A 75 -29.94 16.23 3.91
C SER A 75 -28.55 16.69 3.48
N ALA A 76 -28.48 17.38 2.35
CA ALA A 76 -27.26 18.05 1.90
C ALA A 76 -27.65 19.38 1.23
N TYR A 77 -26.93 20.46 1.52
CA TYR A 77 -27.15 21.75 0.87
C TYR A 77 -25.82 22.47 0.59
N GLU A 78 -25.83 23.21 -0.50
CA GLU A 78 -24.72 24.06 -0.94
C GLU A 78 -25.09 25.51 -0.71
N MET A 79 -24.21 26.24 -0.03
CA MET A 79 -24.46 27.61 0.39
C MET A 79 -23.24 28.48 0.12
N TYR A 80 -23.46 29.56 -0.62
CA TYR A 80 -22.51 30.66 -0.75
C TYR A 80 -22.64 31.59 0.44
N MET A 81 -21.52 32.03 0.99
CA MET A 81 -21.46 33.01 2.08
C MET A 81 -20.41 34.09 1.77
N ASP A 82 -20.76 35.34 2.03
CA ASP A 82 -19.84 36.49 2.17
C ASP A 82 -19.80 36.83 3.66
N ILE A 83 -18.68 36.56 4.32
CA ILE A 83 -18.48 36.79 5.75
C ILE A 83 -17.21 37.59 6.01
N THR A 84 -17.25 38.47 6.99
CA THR A 84 -16.09 39.21 7.50
C THR A 84 -15.76 38.70 8.90
N GLU A 85 -14.66 37.97 9.04
CA GLU A 85 -14.22 37.32 10.28
C GLU A 85 -12.86 37.92 10.70
N GLY A 86 -12.75 38.43 11.93
CA GLY A 86 -11.50 39.04 12.42
C GLY A 86 -10.97 40.23 11.59
N GLY A 87 -11.81 40.85 10.74
CA GLY A 87 -11.43 41.92 9.81
C GLY A 87 -11.01 41.45 8.41
N VAL A 88 -11.01 40.13 8.14
CA VAL A 88 -10.76 39.55 6.82
C VAL A 88 -12.12 39.21 6.18
N ASN A 89 -12.40 39.77 5.00
CA ASN A 89 -13.55 39.36 4.19
C ASN A 89 -13.21 38.07 3.44
N SER A 90 -14.12 37.09 3.49
CA SER A 90 -14.01 35.83 2.76
C SER A 90 -15.32 35.50 2.06
N LYS A 91 -15.19 35.00 0.83
CA LYS A 91 -16.30 34.59 -0.05
C LYS A 91 -16.09 33.14 -0.43
N ASN A 92 -16.92 32.25 0.09
CA ASN A 92 -16.79 30.81 -0.16
C ASN A 92 -18.14 30.16 -0.46
N THR A 93 -18.08 29.03 -1.18
CA THR A 93 -19.20 28.10 -1.33
C THR A 93 -18.87 26.84 -0.56
N GLN A 94 -19.74 26.45 0.36
CA GLN A 94 -19.56 25.27 1.20
C GLN A 94 -20.76 24.34 1.12
N TRP A 95 -20.50 23.04 1.30
CA TRP A 95 -21.52 22.02 1.44
C TRP A 95 -21.69 21.66 2.91
N ALA A 96 -22.93 21.63 3.37
CA ALA A 96 -23.33 21.10 4.66
C ALA A 96 -24.13 19.81 4.45
N ILE A 97 -23.66 18.71 5.04
CA ILE A 97 -24.22 17.36 4.90
C ILE A 97 -24.66 16.88 6.28
N GLN A 98 -25.89 16.39 6.40
CA GLN A 98 -26.53 16.10 7.68
C GLN A 98 -27.22 14.73 7.69
N GLU A 99 -27.08 14.01 8.80
CA GLU A 99 -27.81 12.78 9.12
C GLU A 99 -28.77 13.09 10.29
N CYS A 100 -30.08 12.96 10.07
CA CYS A 100 -31.12 13.33 11.04
C CYS A 100 -31.69 12.10 11.77
N GLY A 101 -31.62 12.11 13.10
CA GLY A 101 -32.30 11.15 13.97
C GLY A 101 -33.78 11.47 14.16
N GLY A 102 -34.55 11.54 13.07
CA GLY A 102 -35.95 11.98 13.09
C GLY A 102 -36.08 13.49 12.87
N ILE A 103 -36.33 14.25 13.94
CA ILE A 103 -36.52 15.72 13.88
C ILE A 103 -35.18 16.47 14.04
N GLN A 104 -34.19 15.86 14.71
CA GLN A 104 -32.92 16.48 15.08
C GLN A 104 -31.74 15.96 14.25
N VAL A 105 -30.78 16.84 13.96
CA VAL A 105 -29.48 16.54 13.34
C VAL A 105 -28.59 15.78 14.33
N LYS A 106 -28.13 14.59 13.95
CA LYS A 106 -27.23 13.74 14.75
C LYS A 106 -25.78 13.75 14.26
N ARG A 107 -25.55 14.01 12.98
CA ARG A 107 -24.23 14.29 12.42
C ARG A 107 -24.32 15.43 11.42
N CYS A 108 -23.31 16.30 11.39
CA CYS A 108 -23.17 17.39 10.41
C CYS A 108 -21.73 17.46 9.91
N ALA A 109 -21.51 17.58 8.61
CA ALA A 109 -20.20 17.76 8.00
C ALA A 109 -20.20 18.99 7.09
N ILE A 110 -19.22 19.88 7.26
CA ILE A 110 -19.06 21.10 6.47
C ILE A 110 -17.77 20.99 5.64
N GLU A 111 -17.92 20.98 4.32
CA GLU A 111 -16.82 20.84 3.36
C GLU A 111 -16.76 22.04 2.40
N ASN A 112 -15.57 22.62 2.23
CA ASN A 112 -15.29 23.60 1.19
C ASN A 112 -15.08 22.87 -0.14
N CYS A 113 -15.83 23.21 -1.19
CA CYS A 113 -15.68 22.59 -2.50
C CYS A 113 -14.61 23.32 -3.32
N VAL A 114 -13.61 22.57 -3.81
CA VAL A 114 -12.64 23.07 -4.80
C VAL A 114 -13.10 22.60 -6.19
N ASP A 115 -13.92 23.43 -6.85
CA ASP A 115 -14.33 23.47 -8.28
C ASP A 115 -14.63 22.18 -9.08
N THR A 116 -14.60 21.00 -8.49
CA THR A 116 -14.87 19.72 -9.17
C THR A 116 -16.36 19.41 -9.34
N GLY A 117 -17.24 20.13 -8.64
CA GLY A 117 -18.69 19.92 -8.68
C GLY A 117 -19.16 18.56 -8.14
N MET A 118 -18.25 17.72 -7.63
CA MET A 118 -18.54 16.37 -7.13
C MET A 118 -18.31 16.28 -5.62
N VAL A 119 -19.38 15.99 -4.89
CA VAL A 119 -19.31 15.60 -3.47
C VAL A 119 -19.42 14.08 -3.40
N ASN A 120 -18.36 13.43 -2.88
CA ASN A 120 -18.26 11.97 -2.78
C ASN A 120 -18.67 11.51 -1.38
N PHE A 121 -19.82 10.84 -1.28
CA PHE A 121 -20.35 10.34 -0.01
C PHE A 121 -19.71 9.00 0.36
N LYS A 122 -19.17 8.87 1.57
CA LYS A 122 -18.78 7.57 2.13
C LYS A 122 -19.93 6.98 2.94
N CYS A 123 -20.49 5.86 2.52
CA CYS A 123 -21.42 5.11 3.36
C CYS A 123 -20.64 4.43 4.50
N TYR A 124 -20.97 4.71 5.76
CA TYR A 124 -20.22 4.17 6.90
C TYR A 124 -20.45 2.67 7.13
N ASP A 125 -21.53 2.08 6.61
CA ASP A 125 -21.82 0.64 6.73
C ASP A 125 -21.09 -0.23 5.69
N CYS A 126 -20.82 0.31 4.49
CA CYS A 126 -20.23 -0.44 3.37
C CYS A 126 -18.95 0.19 2.77
N THR A 127 -18.51 1.35 3.26
CA THR A 127 -17.30 2.11 2.91
C THR A 127 -17.16 2.59 1.46
N LEU A 128 -18.17 2.37 0.61
CA LEU A 128 -18.21 2.83 -0.78
C LEU A 128 -18.34 4.36 -0.88
N TYR A 129 -17.69 4.93 -1.90
CA TYR A 129 -17.81 6.32 -2.32
C TYR A 129 -18.92 6.46 -3.37
N TYR A 130 -19.86 7.40 -3.19
CA TYR A 130 -20.98 7.65 -4.09
C TYR A 130 -21.00 9.09 -4.60
N CYS A 131 -21.08 9.27 -5.92
CA CYS A 131 -21.19 10.59 -6.56
C CYS A 131 -22.66 10.96 -6.79
N TYR A 132 -23.14 11.97 -6.06
CA TYR A 132 -24.57 12.28 -5.96
C TYR A 132 -25.22 12.80 -7.26
N ILE A 133 -24.42 13.21 -8.26
CA ILE A 133 -24.90 13.63 -9.58
C ILE A 133 -25.48 12.46 -10.38
N HIS A 134 -24.92 11.25 -10.23
CA HIS A 134 -25.18 10.16 -11.19
C HIS A 134 -26.53 9.45 -11.06
N LYS A 135 -27.25 9.60 -9.93
CA LYS A 135 -28.60 9.05 -9.70
C LYS A 135 -28.83 7.65 -10.30
N GLU A 136 -27.94 6.70 -10.05
CA GLU A 136 -28.21 5.30 -10.40
C GLU A 136 -29.26 4.72 -9.45
N GLN A 137 -30.53 4.98 -9.77
CA GLN A 137 -31.65 4.21 -9.26
C GLN A 137 -31.61 2.80 -9.86
N ASP A 138 -30.71 1.96 -9.36
CA ASP A 138 -31.02 0.56 -9.03
C ASP A 138 -29.85 -0.10 -8.26
N LYS A 139 -30.18 -0.72 -7.11
CA LYS A 139 -29.34 -1.61 -6.26
C LYS A 139 -28.45 -1.00 -5.16
N HIS A 140 -28.96 -0.03 -4.38
CA HIS A 140 -28.55 0.09 -2.97
C HIS A 140 -29.76 -0.07 -2.03
N LYS A 141 -29.89 -1.24 -1.40
CA LYS A 141 -30.87 -1.52 -0.33
C LYS A 141 -30.14 -2.07 0.89
N CYS A 142 -29.73 -1.22 1.82
CA CYS A 142 -29.59 -1.64 3.21
C CYS A 142 -31.00 -1.89 3.74
N LEU A 143 -31.31 -3.16 4.04
CA LEU A 143 -32.66 -3.61 4.36
C LEU A 143 -33.03 -3.33 5.82
N GLU A 144 -34.28 -2.93 6.01
CA GLU A 144 -34.93 -2.80 7.31
C GLU A 144 -34.85 -4.11 8.10
N ILE A 145 -34.32 -4.04 9.31
CA ILE A 145 -34.65 -4.97 10.40
C ILE A 145 -35.24 -4.13 11.53
N VAL A 146 -36.22 -4.67 12.25
CA VAL A 146 -37.05 -3.98 13.25
C VAL A 146 -38.18 -3.11 12.68
N LYS A 147 -39.17 -3.76 12.02
CA LYS A 147 -40.60 -3.71 12.41
C LYS A 147 -41.47 -4.51 11.44
N ASN A 148 -41.83 -5.74 11.79
CA ASN A 148 -43.02 -6.38 11.23
C ASN A 148 -43.63 -7.37 12.24
N ASN A 149 -44.54 -6.85 13.05
CA ASN A 149 -45.43 -7.61 13.92
C ASN A 149 -46.83 -6.95 13.86
N ALA A 150 -47.58 -7.13 12.76
CA ALA A 150 -49.06 -7.06 12.73
C ALA A 150 -49.68 -7.28 11.32
N LYS A 151 -50.38 -8.41 11.17
CA LYS A 151 -51.69 -8.59 10.49
C LYS A 151 -51.92 -8.08 9.04
N ASN A 152 -51.93 -9.05 8.12
CA ASN A 152 -53.05 -9.51 7.25
C ASN A 152 -54.01 -8.54 6.50
N ASN A 153 -54.32 -8.99 5.26
CA ASN A 153 -55.47 -8.68 4.38
C ASN A 153 -55.40 -7.31 3.64
N GLU A 154 -55.88 -7.13 2.40
CA GLU A 154 -56.82 -7.94 1.58
C GLU A 154 -56.59 -7.81 0.04
N LYS A 155 -57.44 -8.46 -0.77
CA LYS A 155 -57.42 -8.54 -2.26
C LYS A 155 -57.77 -7.17 -2.90
N THR A 156 -57.48 -6.83 -4.17
CA THR A 156 -58.02 -7.43 -5.42
C THR A 156 -57.50 -6.79 -6.74
N LYS A 157 -57.53 -7.59 -7.82
CA LYS A 157 -57.87 -7.28 -9.23
C LYS A 157 -56.91 -6.51 -10.17
N ILE A 158 -56.99 -6.93 -11.42
CA ILE A 158 -56.29 -6.49 -12.63
C ILE A 158 -57.17 -5.50 -13.40
N ASP A 159 -56.58 -4.54 -14.11
CA ASP A 159 -57.17 -4.01 -15.35
C ASP A 159 -56.08 -3.70 -16.41
N THR A 160 -56.42 -3.86 -17.69
CA THR A 160 -55.49 -3.93 -18.82
C THR A 160 -55.74 -2.83 -19.85
N THR A 161 -55.06 -1.69 -19.74
CA THR A 161 -55.12 -0.61 -20.77
C THR A 161 -53.85 0.27 -20.82
N THR A 162 -52.69 -0.26 -21.24
CA THR A 162 -51.50 0.58 -21.57
C THR A 162 -50.58 0.01 -22.68
N GLY A 163 -51.12 -0.75 -23.64
CA GLY A 163 -50.33 -1.32 -24.75
C GLY A 163 -49.80 -0.32 -25.79
N GLU A 164 -50.62 0.66 -26.19
CA GLU A 164 -50.34 1.44 -27.40
C GLU A 164 -49.49 2.71 -27.18
N LYS A 165 -49.48 3.28 -25.97
CA LYS A 165 -48.64 4.46 -25.65
C LYS A 165 -47.14 4.13 -25.59
N LYS A 166 -46.75 2.86 -25.38
CA LYS A 166 -45.33 2.46 -25.35
C LYS A 166 -44.70 2.28 -26.73
N ARG A 167 -45.45 1.91 -27.78
CA ARG A 167 -44.91 1.72 -29.14
C ARG A 167 -44.59 3.03 -29.88
N LYS A 168 -45.29 4.12 -29.60
CA LYS A 168 -44.98 5.45 -30.19
C LYS A 168 -43.69 6.05 -29.63
N LYS A 169 -43.52 6.03 -28.30
CA LYS A 169 -42.33 6.59 -27.63
C LYS A 169 -41.00 5.96 -28.05
N LEU A 170 -40.99 4.71 -28.51
CA LEU A 170 -39.74 4.03 -28.89
C LEU A 170 -39.22 4.49 -30.27
N SER A 171 -40.09 4.63 -31.28
CA SER A 171 -39.68 5.06 -32.62
C SER A 171 -39.34 6.55 -32.72
N ASP A 172 -39.82 7.37 -31.78
CA ASP A 172 -39.43 8.78 -31.69
C ASP A 172 -38.02 8.91 -31.09
N LEU A 173 -37.68 8.08 -30.09
CA LEU A 173 -36.36 8.05 -29.45
C LEU A 173 -35.26 7.54 -30.40
N GLU A 174 -35.56 6.54 -31.22
CA GLU A 174 -34.63 6.00 -32.24
C GLU A 174 -34.28 7.03 -33.33
N LYS A 175 -35.22 7.92 -33.67
CA LYS A 175 -34.96 9.03 -34.62
C LYS A 175 -34.12 10.14 -33.99
N GLU A 176 -34.29 10.39 -32.70
CA GLU A 176 -33.56 11.44 -31.97
C GLU A 176 -32.10 11.05 -31.73
N ASN A 177 -31.84 9.78 -31.35
CA ASN A 177 -30.47 9.25 -31.23
C ASN A 177 -29.71 9.31 -32.58
N LYS A 178 -30.35 8.88 -33.68
CA LYS A 178 -29.72 8.94 -35.01
C LYS A 178 -29.35 10.37 -35.42
N LYS A 179 -30.21 11.34 -35.09
CA LYS A 179 -29.95 12.76 -35.36
C LYS A 179 -28.77 13.30 -34.55
N GLN A 180 -28.57 12.85 -33.31
CA GLN A 180 -27.39 13.20 -32.50
C GLN A 180 -26.10 12.56 -33.02
N GLU A 181 -26.14 11.31 -33.49
CA GLU A 181 -24.97 10.64 -34.09
C GLU A 181 -24.50 11.33 -35.38
N ASP A 182 -25.42 11.69 -36.28
CA ASP A 182 -25.09 12.39 -37.51
C ASP A 182 -24.49 13.79 -37.22
N GLN A 183 -25.03 14.53 -36.24
CA GLN A 183 -24.47 15.81 -35.77
C GLN A 183 -23.06 15.66 -35.17
N LEU A 184 -22.80 14.59 -34.40
CA LEU A 184 -21.45 14.29 -33.90
C LEU A 184 -20.46 13.98 -35.04
N ARG A 185 -20.95 13.38 -36.12
CA ARG A 185 -20.14 13.01 -37.30
C ARG A 185 -19.76 14.23 -38.13
N GLU A 186 -20.69 15.16 -38.35
CA GLU A 186 -20.41 16.45 -38.97
C GLU A 186 -19.44 17.29 -38.14
N PHE A 187 -19.63 17.38 -36.82
CA PHE A 187 -18.70 18.08 -35.93
C PHE A 187 -17.27 17.52 -36.01
N ARG A 188 -17.11 16.19 -36.00
CA ARG A 188 -15.80 15.53 -36.11
C ARG A 188 -15.13 15.75 -37.49
N ASN A 189 -15.91 15.82 -38.57
CA ASN A 189 -15.37 16.14 -39.90
C ASN A 189 -14.98 17.63 -40.03
N ALA A 190 -15.74 18.55 -39.44
CA ALA A 190 -15.40 19.97 -39.38
C ALA A 190 -14.13 20.23 -38.56
N GLN A 191 -13.89 19.46 -37.49
CA GLN A 191 -12.63 19.51 -36.73
C GLN A 191 -11.43 18.99 -37.55
N ARG A 192 -11.59 17.90 -38.31
CA ARG A 192 -10.51 17.36 -39.18
C ARG A 192 -10.10 18.32 -40.30
N GLN A 193 -11.03 19.09 -40.87
CA GLN A 193 -10.67 20.13 -41.86
C GLN A 193 -10.02 21.37 -41.24
N LYS A 194 -10.27 21.67 -39.95
CA LYS A 194 -9.55 22.75 -39.24
C LYS A 194 -8.11 22.37 -38.87
N PHE A 195 -7.85 21.10 -38.60
CA PHE A 195 -6.52 20.62 -38.19
C PHE A 195 -5.47 20.75 -39.33
N ASN A 196 -5.84 20.45 -40.57
CA ASN A 196 -4.93 20.48 -41.72
C ASN A 196 -4.55 21.88 -42.23
N ASN A 197 -5.11 22.96 -41.68
CA ASN A 197 -4.80 24.35 -42.05
C ASN A 197 -4.01 25.12 -40.96
N TYR A 198 -3.54 24.44 -39.90
CA TYR A 198 -2.98 25.11 -38.71
C TYR A 198 -1.44 25.06 -38.62
N GLU A 199 -0.74 24.69 -39.69
CA GLU A 199 0.73 24.47 -39.66
C GLU A 199 1.57 25.72 -40.00
N GLN A 200 0.97 26.92 -40.09
CA GLN A 200 1.67 28.16 -40.49
C GLN A 200 1.26 29.41 -39.69
N SER A 201 1.55 29.45 -38.38
CA SER A 201 2.04 30.64 -37.65
C SER A 201 2.18 30.35 -36.16
N GLN A 202 3.41 30.39 -35.63
CA GLN A 202 3.68 30.35 -34.18
C GLN A 202 4.62 31.48 -33.79
N SER A 203 4.18 32.32 -32.86
CA SER A 203 4.96 33.43 -32.29
C SER A 203 5.97 32.89 -31.26
N ILE A 204 7.17 33.47 -31.23
CA ILE A 204 8.22 33.12 -30.27
C ILE A 204 8.41 34.28 -29.29
N ILE A 205 8.20 34.03 -28.00
CA ILE A 205 8.58 34.97 -26.94
C ILE A 205 10.06 34.79 -26.60
N LYS A 206 10.73 35.91 -26.37
CA LYS A 206 12.10 35.99 -25.82
C LYS A 206 12.06 36.66 -24.46
N ILE A 207 12.93 36.21 -23.56
CA ILE A 207 12.85 36.53 -22.14
C ILE A 207 14.25 36.86 -21.66
N GLN A 208 14.48 38.11 -21.32
CA GLN A 208 15.82 38.59 -20.98
C GLN A 208 16.00 38.58 -19.47
N GLN A 209 17.01 37.84 -19.02
CA GLN A 209 17.36 37.65 -17.62
C GLN A 209 18.31 38.75 -17.12
N LEU A 210 18.41 38.90 -15.80
CA LEU A 210 19.25 39.93 -15.15
C LEU A 210 20.76 39.68 -15.32
N ASP A 211 21.17 38.45 -15.64
CA ASP A 211 22.54 38.06 -15.99
C ASP A 211 22.89 38.34 -17.47
N GLY A 212 21.93 38.82 -18.27
CA GLY A 212 22.07 39.10 -19.70
C GLY A 212 21.71 37.92 -20.62
N ASN A 213 21.44 36.73 -20.08
CA ASN A 213 21.03 35.57 -20.88
C ASN A 213 19.59 35.73 -21.39
N THR A 214 19.23 34.96 -22.44
CA THR A 214 17.91 35.03 -23.07
C THR A 214 17.29 33.64 -23.24
N ILE A 215 16.21 33.39 -22.51
CA ILE A 215 15.37 32.21 -22.69
C ILE A 215 14.39 32.49 -23.85
N SER A 216 14.14 31.51 -24.70
CA SER A 216 13.15 31.62 -25.79
C SER A 216 12.10 30.51 -25.65
N TYR A 217 10.82 30.84 -25.84
CA TYR A 217 9.71 29.91 -25.72
C TYR A 217 8.72 30.12 -26.88
N LYS A 218 8.25 29.01 -27.48
CA LYS A 218 7.27 29.05 -28.58
C LYS A 218 5.86 28.97 -28.02
N LEU A 219 4.94 29.80 -28.52
CA LEU A 219 3.58 29.88 -27.99
C LEU A 219 2.52 29.30 -28.92
N SER A 220 1.55 28.64 -28.28
CA SER A 220 0.17 28.54 -28.75
C SER A 220 -0.66 29.65 -28.08
N PRO A 221 -1.62 30.30 -28.78
CA PRO A 221 -2.47 31.33 -28.19
C PRO A 221 -3.25 30.88 -26.94
N LYS A 222 -3.49 29.57 -26.80
CA LYS A 222 -4.24 28.96 -25.69
C LYS A 222 -3.39 28.52 -24.51
N ASP A 223 -2.07 28.67 -24.60
CA ASP A 223 -1.19 28.36 -23.47
C ASP A 223 -1.51 29.33 -22.32
N HIS A 224 -1.68 28.80 -21.11
CA HIS A 224 -1.92 29.64 -19.93
C HIS A 224 -0.61 30.25 -19.45
N PHE A 225 -0.64 31.53 -19.08
CA PHE A 225 0.56 32.29 -18.75
C PHE A 225 1.32 31.72 -17.54
N LYS A 226 0.61 31.02 -16.63
CA LYS A 226 1.21 30.18 -15.58
C LYS A 226 2.27 29.21 -16.11
N TYR A 227 2.00 28.46 -17.17
CA TYR A 227 2.96 27.47 -17.70
C TYR A 227 4.20 28.12 -18.28
N ILE A 228 4.05 29.30 -18.90
CA ILE A 228 5.16 30.10 -19.42
C ILE A 228 6.02 30.59 -18.24
N ARG A 229 5.40 31.12 -17.18
CA ARG A 229 6.11 31.50 -15.94
C ARG A 229 6.83 30.31 -15.31
N ASP A 230 6.16 29.17 -15.20
CA ASP A 230 6.71 27.99 -14.53
C ASP A 230 7.88 27.40 -15.34
N TYR A 231 7.80 27.43 -16.69
CA TYR A 231 8.92 27.12 -17.58
C TYR A 231 10.11 28.09 -17.41
N ILE A 232 9.88 29.40 -17.27
CA ILE A 232 10.95 30.39 -16.98
C ILE A 232 11.59 30.09 -15.61
N ASN A 233 10.78 29.84 -14.59
CA ASN A 233 11.25 29.55 -13.24
C ASN A 233 12.07 28.26 -13.16
N PHE A 234 11.78 27.29 -14.03
CA PHE A 234 12.52 26.03 -14.16
C PHE A 234 13.83 26.18 -14.96
N ASN A 235 13.84 26.97 -16.04
CA ASN A 235 14.97 27.09 -16.96
C ASN A 235 15.91 28.28 -16.69
N ARG A 236 15.75 29.00 -15.57
CA ARG A 236 16.58 30.15 -15.21
C ARG A 236 17.93 29.74 -14.60
N THR A 237 18.95 30.49 -14.96
CA THR A 237 20.37 30.29 -14.60
C THR A 237 20.85 31.15 -13.43
N ASP A 238 20.01 32.05 -12.91
CA ASP A 238 20.39 33.11 -11.97
C ASP A 238 20.38 32.71 -10.48
N GLY A 239 20.00 31.48 -10.16
CA GLY A 239 20.23 30.85 -8.84
C GLY A 239 19.41 31.42 -7.66
N TYR A 240 18.37 32.23 -7.92
CA TYR A 240 17.63 32.93 -6.86
C TYR A 240 16.34 32.20 -6.43
N ASN A 241 16.22 31.83 -5.15
CA ASN A 241 15.07 31.06 -4.63
C ASN A 241 13.83 31.90 -4.21
N GLY A 242 13.75 33.19 -4.57
CA GLY A 242 12.58 34.04 -4.32
C GLY A 242 11.75 34.36 -5.58
N PRO A 243 10.47 34.77 -5.44
CA PRO A 243 9.59 35.06 -6.58
C PRO A 243 9.89 36.42 -7.22
N TYR A 244 10.26 36.41 -8.50
CA TYR A 244 10.36 37.62 -9.32
C TYR A 244 9.01 38.08 -9.87
N SER A 245 8.94 39.36 -10.26
CA SER A 245 7.82 39.91 -11.04
C SER A 245 8.20 39.96 -12.52
N ILE A 246 7.33 39.49 -13.41
CA ILE A 246 7.54 39.53 -14.87
C ILE A 246 6.76 40.71 -15.45
N SER A 247 7.33 41.47 -16.38
CA SER A 247 6.61 42.47 -17.17
C SER A 247 6.84 42.29 -18.67
N SER A 248 5.94 42.83 -19.50
CA SER A 248 6.16 42.94 -20.94
C SER A 248 7.01 44.16 -21.28
N SER A 249 7.84 44.08 -22.33
CA SER A 249 8.51 45.24 -22.92
C SER A 249 7.53 46.31 -23.44
N THR A 250 6.25 45.96 -23.65
CA THR A 250 5.20 46.86 -24.12
C THR A 250 4.30 47.43 -23.02
N ASN A 251 4.37 46.91 -21.78
CA ASN A 251 3.48 47.33 -20.70
C ASN A 251 4.23 47.37 -19.35
N GLN A 252 4.30 48.56 -18.73
CA GLN A 252 5.23 48.84 -17.62
C GLN A 252 4.77 48.36 -16.23
N ALA A 253 3.58 47.75 -16.13
CA ALA A 253 3.14 47.08 -14.90
C ALA A 253 3.54 45.59 -14.93
N PRO A 254 4.10 45.03 -13.83
CA PRO A 254 4.34 43.60 -13.76
C PRO A 254 3.04 42.80 -13.65
N PHE A 255 3.01 41.63 -14.29
CA PHE A 255 1.91 40.67 -14.19
C PHE A 255 1.72 40.21 -12.74
N THR A 256 0.46 40.13 -12.35
CA THR A 256 -0.02 39.69 -11.03
C THR A 256 -0.18 38.18 -10.98
N ASN A 257 -0.52 37.64 -9.81
CA ASN A 257 -0.82 36.21 -9.67
C ASN A 257 -2.16 35.81 -10.35
N GLU A 258 -3.07 36.76 -10.58
CA GLU A 258 -4.35 36.51 -11.25
C GLU A 258 -4.16 36.39 -12.77
N ASP A 259 -3.26 37.20 -13.35
CA ASP A 259 -2.90 37.17 -14.77
C ASP A 259 -2.32 35.81 -15.22
N LEU A 260 -1.81 35.00 -14.29
CA LEU A 260 -1.27 33.66 -14.58
C LEU A 260 -2.36 32.67 -15.03
N LEU A 261 -3.61 32.90 -14.65
CA LEU A 261 -4.75 32.04 -15.00
C LEU A 261 -5.30 32.34 -16.40
N LEU A 262 -4.86 33.43 -17.03
CA LEU A 262 -5.26 33.85 -18.37
C LEU A 262 -4.39 33.20 -19.45
N THR A 263 -4.92 33.06 -20.66
CA THR A 263 -4.14 32.60 -21.82
C THR A 263 -3.31 33.71 -22.45
N VAL A 264 -2.36 33.33 -23.30
CA VAL A 264 -1.59 34.27 -24.15
C VAL A 264 -2.52 35.18 -24.96
N GLU A 265 -3.61 34.62 -25.50
CA GLU A 265 -4.64 35.32 -26.28
C GLU A 265 -5.39 36.33 -25.40
N ASP A 266 -5.79 35.94 -24.19
CA ASP A 266 -6.49 36.81 -23.23
C ASP A 266 -5.63 38.00 -22.76
N LEU A 267 -4.33 37.79 -22.59
CA LEU A 267 -3.36 38.83 -22.20
C LEU A 267 -2.84 39.67 -23.39
N MET A 268 -3.24 39.34 -24.62
CA MET A 268 -2.79 39.98 -25.87
C MET A 268 -1.26 40.07 -26.02
N ILE A 269 -0.52 39.04 -25.59
CA ILE A 269 0.96 39.03 -25.62
C ILE A 269 1.47 38.54 -26.97
N ASP A 270 1.34 39.38 -28.00
CA ASP A 270 1.89 39.11 -29.33
C ASP A 270 3.33 39.62 -29.49
N SER A 271 4.26 38.72 -29.82
CA SER A 271 5.66 39.02 -30.20
C SER A 271 6.52 39.84 -29.20
N ALA A 272 6.04 40.04 -27.98
CA ALA A 272 6.71 40.86 -26.97
C ALA A 272 7.92 40.17 -26.31
N THR A 273 8.87 40.96 -25.84
CA THR A 273 9.98 40.48 -24.99
C THR A 273 9.56 40.60 -23.53
N LEU A 274 9.68 39.54 -22.74
CA LEU A 274 9.40 39.57 -21.30
C LEU A 274 10.66 39.91 -20.51
N LEU A 275 10.51 40.72 -19.47
CA LEU A 275 11.58 41.18 -18.59
C LEU A 275 11.33 40.71 -17.15
N ILE A 276 12.40 40.26 -16.49
CA ILE A 276 12.38 39.86 -15.08
C ILE A 276 12.77 41.08 -14.23
N ILE A 277 11.90 41.48 -13.29
CA ILE A 277 12.11 42.65 -12.42
C ILE A 277 12.09 42.22 -10.95
N ASN A 278 13.11 42.65 -10.20
CA ASN A 278 13.23 42.40 -8.76
C ASN A 278 12.37 43.37 -7.94
N ARG A 279 11.74 42.88 -6.87
CA ARG A 279 10.76 43.64 -6.08
C ARG A 279 11.26 43.94 -4.66
N ILE A 280 12.29 44.78 -4.59
CA ILE A 280 12.83 45.66 -3.53
C ILE A 280 14.06 46.27 -4.25
N ASP A 281 14.16 47.56 -4.54
CA ASP A 281 14.02 48.67 -3.59
C ASP A 281 13.23 49.87 -4.13
N LYS A 282 12.57 50.59 -3.21
CA LYS A 282 12.01 51.92 -3.46
C LYS A 282 12.96 53.03 -2.98
N SER A 283 14.26 52.90 -3.25
CA SER A 283 15.22 54.03 -3.27
C SER A 283 16.59 53.60 -3.84
N ASN A 284 17.20 54.46 -4.66
CA ASN A 284 18.59 54.40 -5.13
C ASN A 284 19.04 53.21 -5.99
N ILE A 285 18.79 53.32 -7.30
CA ILE A 285 19.76 52.82 -8.31
C ILE A 285 20.25 54.03 -9.12
N ASN A 286 21.55 54.29 -9.06
CA ASN A 286 22.23 55.31 -9.85
C ASN A 286 22.81 54.64 -11.11
N PHE A 287 22.45 55.13 -12.30
CA PHE A 287 22.67 54.44 -13.57
C PHE A 287 24.07 54.62 -14.19
N ASP A 288 24.95 55.46 -13.62
CA ASP A 288 26.18 55.91 -14.29
C ASP A 288 27.43 55.03 -14.07
N ARG A 289 27.32 53.81 -13.52
CA ARG A 289 28.51 53.02 -13.09
C ARG A 289 28.66 51.58 -13.60
N ILE A 290 27.79 51.10 -14.48
CA ILE A 290 27.84 49.72 -15.02
C ILE A 290 28.08 49.70 -16.54
N ASN A 291 28.67 50.76 -17.12
CA ASN A 291 29.05 50.75 -18.54
C ASN A 291 30.35 51.53 -18.86
N MET A 292 31.44 51.19 -18.18
CA MET A 292 32.79 51.39 -18.69
C MET A 292 33.76 50.33 -18.15
N GLN A 293 34.23 49.44 -19.04
CA GLN A 293 35.49 48.69 -18.99
C GLN A 293 35.65 47.69 -17.81
N VAL A 294 35.78 46.36 -17.99
CA VAL A 294 36.42 45.57 -19.07
C VAL A 294 37.78 46.15 -19.48
N GLN A 295 38.84 45.78 -18.76
CA GLN A 295 40.17 45.39 -19.28
C GLN A 295 41.13 44.99 -18.13
N SER A 296 42.20 44.26 -18.47
CA SER A 296 43.23 43.66 -17.58
C SER A 296 42.73 42.51 -16.68
N VAL A 297 43.00 41.21 -16.91
CA VAL A 297 44.18 40.42 -17.34
C VAL A 297 45.10 40.00 -16.17
N LEU A 298 45.05 38.69 -15.89
CA LEU A 298 46.10 37.75 -15.45
C LEU A 298 47.40 38.30 -14.80
N GLN A 299 47.68 37.83 -13.56
CA GLN A 299 48.99 37.45 -12.95
C GLN A 299 48.85 37.51 -11.40
N SER A 300 49.53 36.74 -10.54
CA SER A 300 50.39 35.54 -10.69
C SER A 300 50.60 34.84 -9.33
N LYS A 301 51.27 33.68 -9.35
CA LYS A 301 51.84 32.91 -8.21
C LYS A 301 52.90 33.76 -7.42
N GLU A 302 53.56 33.36 -6.30
CA GLU A 302 53.94 32.02 -5.77
C GLU A 302 54.59 32.08 -4.35
N SER A 303 54.44 31.04 -3.50
CA SER A 303 55.44 30.52 -2.50
C SER A 303 55.85 31.37 -1.24
N PRO A 304 56.66 30.88 -0.26
CA PRO A 304 57.37 29.58 -0.12
C PRO A 304 57.32 28.84 1.25
N SER A 305 58.14 27.76 1.34
CA SER A 305 58.33 26.65 2.32
C SER A 305 59.34 26.98 3.47
N PRO A 306 60.05 26.06 4.25
CA PRO A 306 60.21 24.58 4.18
C PRO A 306 60.48 23.74 5.50
N SER A 307 60.71 22.42 5.31
CA SER A 307 61.76 21.55 5.93
C SER A 307 61.42 20.49 7.02
N SER A 308 62.39 19.61 7.33
CA SER A 308 62.28 18.20 7.77
C SER A 308 63.23 17.81 8.94
N THR A 309 63.13 16.57 9.53
CA THR A 309 64.25 15.63 9.94
C THR A 309 63.88 14.51 10.95
N SER A 310 64.82 13.57 11.20
CA SER A 310 64.85 12.42 12.16
C SER A 310 66.34 12.00 12.43
N PRO A 311 66.80 10.89 13.10
CA PRO A 311 66.12 9.68 13.65
C PRO A 311 66.67 9.06 15.00
N SER A 312 66.15 7.87 15.37
CA SER A 312 66.72 6.67 16.08
C SER A 312 67.84 6.72 17.16
N TYR A 313 67.74 5.87 18.23
CA TYR A 313 68.46 4.55 18.42
C TYR A 313 68.69 4.06 19.91
N GLN A 314 68.66 2.71 20.08
CA GLN A 314 69.39 1.81 21.05
C GLN A 314 68.95 1.52 22.52
N ASN A 315 68.71 0.20 22.78
CA ASN A 315 69.24 -0.69 23.87
C ASN A 315 69.01 -0.34 25.38
N LYS A 316 68.99 -1.28 26.36
CA LYS A 316 69.19 -2.74 26.42
C LYS A 316 68.51 -3.37 27.67
N ILE A 317 67.93 -4.56 27.49
CA ILE A 317 67.77 -5.69 28.44
C ILE A 317 68.06 -5.41 29.94
N GLU A 318 67.00 -5.32 30.76
CA GLU A 318 67.00 -5.71 32.18
C GLU A 318 65.91 -6.78 32.43
N SER A 319 65.93 -7.80 31.58
CA SER A 319 64.92 -8.85 31.48
C SER A 319 65.48 -10.18 31.96
N THR A 320 64.96 -10.73 33.07
CA THR A 320 64.88 -12.18 33.33
C THR A 320 64.09 -12.51 34.60
N LYS A 321 64.36 -11.87 35.74
CA LYS A 321 63.58 -12.11 36.99
C LYS A 321 62.18 -11.49 36.95
N LYS A 322 62.04 -10.28 36.37
CA LYS A 322 60.73 -9.67 36.09
C LYS A 322 59.93 -10.50 35.08
N ILE A 323 60.61 -11.16 34.12
CA ILE A 323 59.95 -11.93 33.06
C ILE A 323 59.09 -13.06 33.62
N LYS A 324 59.58 -14.01 34.43
CA LYS A 324 58.71 -15.12 34.89
C LYS A 324 57.41 -14.66 35.59
N SER A 325 57.48 -13.62 36.42
CA SER A 325 56.29 -13.01 37.04
C SER A 325 55.36 -12.35 36.01
N ILE A 326 55.94 -11.65 35.02
CA ILE A 326 55.21 -11.04 33.91
C ILE A 326 54.64 -12.10 32.94
N THR A 327 55.31 -13.23 32.69
CA THR A 327 54.86 -14.29 31.78
C THR A 327 53.68 -15.05 32.38
N THR A 328 53.70 -15.38 33.68
CA THR A 328 52.54 -15.98 34.34
C THR A 328 51.37 -15.00 34.41
N LYS A 329 51.63 -13.69 34.60
CA LYS A 329 50.58 -12.65 34.44
C LYS A 329 50.06 -12.55 33.00
N LEU A 330 50.93 -12.54 31.99
CA LEU A 330 50.57 -12.43 30.55
C LEU A 330 49.74 -13.63 30.10
N ILE A 331 50.12 -14.86 30.47
CA ILE A 331 49.37 -16.08 30.14
C ILE A 331 47.94 -16.00 30.70
N ILE A 332 47.74 -15.46 31.91
CA ILE A 332 46.40 -15.26 32.50
C ILE A 332 45.69 -14.04 31.86
N LEU A 333 46.41 -12.97 31.53
CA LEU A 333 45.90 -11.77 30.88
C LEU A 333 45.38 -12.05 29.45
N ASP A 334 46.00 -12.99 28.74
CA ASP A 334 45.70 -13.30 27.33
C ASP A 334 44.93 -14.61 27.16
N LEU A 335 44.76 -15.41 28.22
CA LEU A 335 43.83 -16.54 28.26
C LEU A 335 42.42 -16.13 27.80
N SER A 336 41.97 -14.93 28.18
CA SER A 336 40.71 -14.32 27.74
C SER A 336 40.60 -14.23 26.21
N PHE A 337 41.68 -13.80 25.54
CA PHE A 337 41.72 -13.67 24.07
C PHE A 337 41.87 -15.02 23.38
N LEU A 338 42.61 -15.96 23.97
CA LEU A 338 42.73 -17.33 23.46
C LEU A 338 41.40 -18.09 23.55
N LEU A 339 40.66 -17.93 24.65
CA LEU A 339 39.30 -18.46 24.80
C LEU A 339 38.35 -17.84 23.77
N ILE A 340 38.34 -16.52 23.61
CA ILE A 340 37.54 -15.82 22.60
C ILE A 340 37.88 -16.34 21.19
N LYS A 341 39.16 -16.54 20.87
CA LYS A 341 39.58 -17.08 19.57
C LYS A 341 39.07 -18.50 19.30
N GLU A 342 39.05 -19.38 20.30
CA GLU A 342 38.48 -20.74 20.14
C GLU A 342 36.94 -20.75 20.16
N ILE A 343 36.30 -19.81 20.85
CA ILE A 343 34.84 -19.59 20.79
C ILE A 343 34.43 -19.09 19.39
N PHE A 344 35.14 -18.11 18.83
CA PHE A 344 34.90 -17.57 17.49
C PHE A 344 35.05 -18.62 16.38
N LYS A 345 35.93 -19.63 16.55
CA LYS A 345 36.02 -20.77 15.61
C LYS A 345 34.78 -21.68 15.59
N LYS A 346 33.88 -21.59 16.59
CA LYS A 346 32.76 -22.52 16.78
C LYS A 346 31.38 -21.88 16.61
N LEU A 347 31.28 -20.59 16.30
CA LEU A 347 30.02 -19.85 16.26
C LEU A 347 29.86 -19.05 14.97
N SER A 348 28.68 -19.11 14.36
CA SER A 348 28.33 -18.48 13.08
C SER A 348 27.63 -17.11 13.20
N ILE A 349 27.37 -16.65 14.42
CA ILE A 349 26.64 -15.41 14.72
C ILE A 349 27.47 -14.61 15.74
N LEU A 350 28.42 -13.83 15.24
CA LEU A 350 29.48 -13.20 16.04
C LEU A 350 29.04 -11.89 16.69
N ASP A 351 28.18 -11.11 16.01
CA ASP A 351 27.87 -9.72 16.37
C ASP A 351 27.14 -9.59 17.71
N PHE A 352 26.23 -10.53 18.03
CA PHE A 352 25.43 -10.52 19.26
C PHE A 352 26.22 -10.81 20.54
N ILE A 353 27.34 -11.52 20.46
CA ILE A 353 28.09 -11.97 21.65
C ILE A 353 28.93 -10.83 22.23
N CYS A 354 29.42 -9.94 21.38
CA CYS A 354 30.34 -8.86 21.76
C CYS A 354 29.75 -7.86 22.77
N PHE A 355 28.42 -7.70 22.82
CA PHE A 355 27.75 -6.84 23.80
C PHE A 355 27.68 -7.41 25.23
N SER A 356 28.01 -8.70 25.41
CA SER A 356 27.96 -9.37 26.72
C SER A 356 29.29 -9.37 27.49
N LEU A 357 30.35 -8.73 26.96
CA LEU A 357 31.69 -8.78 27.54
C LEU A 357 31.85 -7.90 28.80
N THR A 358 31.49 -8.47 29.94
CA THR A 358 31.56 -7.84 31.29
C THR A 358 32.99 -7.49 31.78
N CYS A 359 34.04 -7.78 31.02
CA CYS A 359 35.42 -7.53 31.42
C CYS A 359 35.97 -6.21 30.84
N ARG A 360 36.34 -5.28 31.73
CA ARG A 360 36.91 -3.97 31.39
C ARG A 360 38.13 -4.03 30.46
N LYS A 361 39.01 -5.05 30.56
CA LYS A 361 40.17 -5.21 29.65
C LYS A 361 39.71 -5.47 28.22
N LEU A 362 38.81 -6.44 28.04
CA LEU A 362 38.26 -6.80 26.73
C LEU A 362 37.53 -5.60 26.11
N PHE A 363 36.67 -4.93 26.88
CA PHE A 363 36.02 -3.71 26.42
C PHE A 363 37.00 -2.63 25.96
N LEU A 364 38.09 -2.36 26.71
CA LEU A 364 39.08 -1.36 26.31
C LEU A 364 39.88 -1.76 25.06
N GLU A 365 40.09 -3.05 24.82
CA GLU A 365 40.88 -3.57 23.69
C GLU A 365 40.05 -4.06 22.50
N ARG A 366 38.72 -3.84 22.51
CA ARG A 366 37.73 -4.26 21.50
C ARG A 366 38.18 -4.10 20.04
N GLU A 367 38.80 -2.97 19.70
CA GLU A 367 39.26 -2.65 18.33
C GLU A 367 40.34 -3.61 17.79
N LYS A 368 41.01 -4.38 18.66
CA LYS A 368 42.07 -5.34 18.27
C LYS A 368 41.54 -6.70 17.79
N TYR A 369 40.28 -7.03 18.11
CA TYR A 369 39.74 -8.39 17.90
C TYR A 369 38.28 -8.42 17.44
N MET A 370 37.59 -7.28 17.39
CA MET A 370 36.21 -7.16 16.94
C MET A 370 36.14 -6.36 15.63
N ILE A 371 35.45 -6.94 14.65
CA ILE A 371 34.92 -6.30 13.44
C ILE A 371 33.47 -6.79 13.34
N PHE A 372 32.54 -5.91 13.00
CA PHE A 372 31.15 -6.32 12.74
C PHE A 372 31.07 -6.99 11.37
N ASN A 373 30.17 -7.97 11.19
CA ASN A 373 30.01 -8.60 9.88
C ASN A 373 29.35 -7.60 8.89
N PRO A 374 30.08 -7.10 7.85
CA PRO A 374 29.55 -6.08 6.94
C PRO A 374 28.32 -6.58 6.17
N SER A 375 28.19 -7.88 5.93
CA SER A 375 27.02 -8.47 5.24
C SER A 375 25.75 -8.53 6.09
N LYS A 376 25.78 -8.03 7.33
CA LYS A 376 24.65 -7.96 8.26
C LYS A 376 24.38 -6.55 8.80
N LEU A 377 25.20 -5.56 8.40
CA LEU A 377 24.98 -4.18 8.78
C LEU A 377 24.02 -3.55 7.77
N VAL A 378 22.72 -3.49 8.07
CA VAL A 378 21.80 -2.66 7.29
C VAL A 378 22.09 -1.20 7.64
N VAL A 379 22.71 -0.46 6.71
CA VAL A 379 23.08 0.96 6.89
C VAL A 379 22.18 1.79 6.00
N ARG A 380 21.09 2.28 6.59
CA ARG A 380 20.21 3.25 5.92
C ARG A 380 20.91 4.61 5.98
N GLU A 381 21.45 5.02 4.83
CA GLU A 381 22.30 6.21 4.62
C GLU A 381 23.67 6.14 5.32
N ILE A 382 24.75 6.01 4.53
CA ILE A 382 26.14 6.06 5.02
C ILE A 382 26.44 7.42 5.68
N ASP A 383 25.77 8.49 5.27
CA ASP A 383 25.94 9.84 5.81
C ASP A 383 25.34 10.04 7.22
N LYS A 384 24.48 9.12 7.70
CA LYS A 384 23.87 9.17 9.05
C LYS A 384 24.62 8.37 10.12
N ILE A 385 25.95 8.19 9.97
CA ILE A 385 26.83 7.66 11.04
C ILE A 385 26.66 8.41 12.37
N GLU A 386 26.25 9.68 12.33
CA GLU A 386 25.87 10.48 13.51
C GLU A 386 24.85 9.78 14.43
N SER A 387 23.90 9.02 13.87
CA SER A 387 22.85 8.30 14.60
C SER A 387 23.34 7.09 15.41
N PHE A 388 24.59 6.64 15.24
CA PHE A 388 25.11 5.46 15.93
C PHE A 388 25.30 5.73 17.44
N CYS A 389 24.29 5.36 18.24
CA CYS A 389 24.21 5.64 19.68
C CYS A 389 25.34 4.98 20.50
N MET A 390 25.96 3.92 20.01
CA MET A 390 26.96 3.14 20.74
C MET A 390 28.37 3.69 20.51
N HIS A 391 28.55 4.98 20.81
CA HIS A 391 29.76 5.79 20.59
C HIS A 391 31.10 5.05 20.81
N SER A 392 31.23 4.21 21.85
CA SER A 392 32.45 3.43 22.08
C SER A 392 32.80 2.43 20.97
N TYR A 393 31.84 1.95 20.18
CA TYR A 393 32.04 1.02 19.07
C TYR A 393 32.07 1.71 17.70
N ARG A 394 31.92 3.05 17.63
CA ARG A 394 31.75 3.82 16.39
C ARG A 394 32.89 3.56 15.38
N ASN A 395 34.14 3.70 15.79
CA ASN A 395 35.31 3.43 14.94
C ASN A 395 35.30 2.00 14.34
N ILE A 396 34.83 1.00 15.09
CA ILE A 396 34.75 -0.39 14.62
C ILE A 396 33.63 -0.53 13.59
N PHE A 397 32.50 0.11 13.84
CA PHE A 397 31.35 0.14 12.94
C PHE A 397 31.70 0.82 11.61
N GLU A 398 32.27 2.03 11.64
CA GLU A 398 32.77 2.77 10.47
C GLU A 398 33.81 1.97 9.66
N LYS A 399 34.76 1.34 10.36
CA LYS A 399 35.76 0.45 9.74
C LYS A 399 35.15 -0.84 9.16
N SER A 400 34.03 -1.31 9.69
CA SER A 400 33.33 -2.48 9.16
C SER A 400 32.53 -2.12 7.91
N ILE A 401 31.88 -0.95 7.90
CA ILE A 401 31.14 -0.41 6.74
C ILE A 401 32.09 -0.15 5.57
N SER A 402 33.24 0.47 5.81
CA SER A 402 34.23 0.74 4.75
C SER A 402 34.89 -0.52 4.15
N LEU A 403 34.61 -1.71 4.69
CA LEU A 403 35.00 -3.01 4.14
C LEU A 403 33.83 -3.75 3.43
N ARG A 404 32.64 -3.16 3.36
CA ARG A 404 31.49 -3.71 2.62
C ARG A 404 31.70 -3.51 1.12
N ILE A 405 31.42 -4.55 0.34
CA ILE A 405 31.15 -4.44 -1.10
C ILE A 405 29.62 -4.49 -1.23
N PRO A 406 28.94 -3.46 -1.78
CA PRO A 406 27.50 -3.46 -1.91
C PRO A 406 27.06 -4.51 -2.93
N ASN A 407 26.11 -5.36 -2.54
CA ASN A 407 25.55 -6.41 -3.39
C ASN A 407 24.26 -5.96 -4.11
N SER A 408 23.59 -4.96 -3.55
CA SER A 408 22.38 -4.33 -4.09
C SER A 408 22.51 -2.80 -4.15
N MET A 409 21.92 -2.18 -5.16
CA MET A 409 21.92 -0.72 -5.36
C MET A 409 20.52 -0.26 -5.79
N ILE A 410 20.08 0.88 -5.28
CA ILE A 410 19.00 1.66 -5.90
C ILE A 410 19.60 2.87 -6.63
N LEU A 411 19.09 3.12 -7.83
CA LEU A 411 19.47 4.25 -8.66
C LEU A 411 18.23 5.11 -8.90
N TYR A 412 18.30 6.37 -8.47
CA TYR A 412 17.24 7.36 -8.68
C TYR A 412 17.54 8.23 -9.90
N GLN A 413 16.51 8.70 -10.61
CA GLN A 413 16.69 9.63 -11.72
C GLN A 413 17.19 11.01 -11.21
N ASN A 414 16.51 11.60 -10.22
CA ASN A 414 16.85 12.91 -9.64
C ASN A 414 16.92 12.86 -8.10
N LYS A 415 17.71 13.77 -7.49
CA LYS A 415 17.80 13.95 -6.03
C LYS A 415 16.53 14.48 -5.36
N ASN A 416 15.62 15.06 -6.13
CA ASN A 416 14.33 15.56 -5.64
C ASN A 416 13.25 14.46 -5.60
N ASP A 417 13.46 13.36 -6.34
CA ASP A 417 12.50 12.25 -6.47
C ASP A 417 12.70 11.18 -5.38
N ILE A 418 13.36 11.56 -4.28
CA ILE A 418 13.45 10.73 -3.07
C ILE A 418 12.07 10.74 -2.40
N GLU A 419 11.17 9.86 -2.86
CA GLU A 419 10.07 9.41 -2.03
C GLU A 419 10.67 8.83 -0.75
N SER A 420 10.29 9.41 0.38
CA SER A 420 10.99 9.21 1.65
C SER A 420 10.59 7.90 2.36
N ASP A 421 10.52 6.79 1.62
CA ASP A 421 10.08 5.50 2.14
C ASP A 421 10.93 4.31 1.58
N LEU A 422 11.85 3.85 2.42
CA LEU A 422 11.89 2.44 2.88
C LEU A 422 12.25 1.32 1.88
N PHE A 423 13.48 1.32 1.37
CA PHE A 423 14.07 0.10 0.81
C PHE A 423 15.43 -0.28 1.40
N GLU A 424 15.64 -1.59 1.53
CA GLU A 424 16.81 -2.23 2.14
C GLU A 424 17.87 -2.56 1.07
N TYR A 425 18.46 -1.49 0.50
CA TYR A 425 19.55 -1.58 -0.48
C TYR A 425 20.91 -1.22 0.15
N ASP A 426 21.98 -1.88 -0.28
CA ASP A 426 23.33 -1.67 0.29
C ASP A 426 23.93 -0.29 -0.07
N TYR A 427 23.46 0.32 -1.15
CA TYR A 427 24.00 1.54 -1.76
C TYR A 427 22.91 2.31 -2.52
N MET A 428 23.03 3.63 -2.59
CA MET A 428 22.13 4.52 -3.34
C MET A 428 22.95 5.52 -4.16
N ASP A 429 22.52 5.84 -5.38
CA ASP A 429 23.11 6.87 -6.23
C ASP A 429 22.06 7.54 -7.14
N PHE A 430 22.46 8.57 -7.88
CA PHE A 430 21.59 9.40 -8.72
C PHE A 430 22.16 9.54 -10.15
N ILE A 431 21.29 9.46 -11.16
CA ILE A 431 21.68 9.63 -12.57
C ILE A 431 21.95 11.11 -12.87
N GLU A 432 21.02 12.00 -12.52
CA GLU A 432 21.17 13.43 -12.83
C GLU A 432 22.18 14.13 -11.91
N GLY A 433 23.18 14.76 -12.54
CA GLY A 433 24.24 15.52 -11.86
C GLY A 433 25.45 14.70 -11.40
N ASN A 434 25.57 13.41 -11.79
CA ASN A 434 26.74 12.58 -11.49
C ASN A 434 27.53 12.20 -12.77
N GLU A 435 28.37 13.13 -13.27
CA GLU A 435 29.18 12.93 -14.49
C GLU A 435 30.18 11.76 -14.43
N ASN A 436 30.45 11.21 -13.24
CA ASN A 436 31.39 10.10 -13.03
C ASN A 436 30.69 8.81 -12.57
N PHE A 437 29.37 8.70 -12.70
CA PHE A 437 28.64 7.51 -12.28
C PHE A 437 29.14 6.24 -13.00
N SER A 438 29.33 5.17 -12.24
CA SER A 438 29.61 3.84 -12.77
C SER A 438 29.07 2.76 -11.83
N ILE A 439 28.53 1.69 -12.39
CA ILE A 439 27.98 0.57 -11.60
C ILE A 439 29.12 -0.13 -10.84
N PRO A 440 29.05 -0.28 -9.50
CA PRO A 440 30.10 -0.91 -8.71
C PRO A 440 30.44 -2.35 -9.14
N ASN A 441 31.73 -2.67 -9.18
CA ASN A 441 32.20 -4.02 -9.44
C ASN A 441 31.78 -4.98 -8.30
N GLY A 442 31.07 -6.05 -8.64
CA GLY A 442 30.57 -7.04 -7.68
C GLY A 442 29.10 -6.88 -7.29
N LEU A 443 28.41 -5.86 -7.82
CA LEU A 443 26.98 -5.67 -7.67
C LEU A 443 26.19 -6.78 -8.40
N GLU A 444 25.24 -7.44 -7.72
CA GLU A 444 24.40 -8.49 -8.33
C GLU A 444 22.96 -8.04 -8.58
N LEU A 445 22.44 -7.08 -7.79
CA LEU A 445 21.08 -6.54 -7.88
C LEU A 445 21.10 -5.02 -8.10
N LEU A 446 20.34 -4.56 -9.10
CA LEU A 446 20.05 -3.14 -9.33
C LEU A 446 18.54 -2.91 -9.29
N TYR A 447 18.10 -1.98 -8.45
CA TYR A 447 16.76 -1.38 -8.50
C TYR A 447 16.85 0.00 -9.13
N ILE A 448 15.84 0.39 -9.90
CA ILE A 448 15.71 1.71 -10.54
C ILE A 448 14.34 2.26 -10.18
N ASP A 449 14.27 3.54 -9.82
CA ASP A 449 13.02 4.22 -9.43
C ASP A 449 12.00 4.37 -10.57
N GLU A 450 10.80 4.85 -10.25
CA GLU A 450 9.68 4.99 -11.21
C GLU A 450 9.91 6.04 -12.31
N PHE A 451 10.95 6.87 -12.17
CA PHE A 451 11.32 7.92 -13.13
C PHE A 451 12.57 7.58 -13.94
N GLY A 452 13.32 6.55 -13.53
CA GLY A 452 14.58 6.14 -14.13
C GLY A 452 14.44 5.47 -15.49
N THR A 453 15.42 5.72 -16.35
CA THR A 453 15.46 5.20 -17.72
C THR A 453 16.67 4.28 -17.90
N LEU A 454 16.43 2.96 -18.07
CA LEU A 454 17.48 1.93 -18.19
C LEU A 454 18.58 2.25 -19.23
N GLU A 455 18.20 2.92 -20.32
CA GLU A 455 19.08 3.31 -21.43
C GLU A 455 20.08 4.41 -21.05
N ASN A 456 19.69 5.27 -20.11
CA ASN A 456 20.51 6.39 -19.64
C ASN A 456 21.53 5.98 -18.57
N ILE A 457 21.57 4.69 -18.18
CA ILE A 457 22.50 4.16 -17.16
C ILE A 457 23.85 3.81 -17.82
N PRO A 458 24.93 4.59 -17.57
CA PRO A 458 26.23 4.36 -18.20
C PRO A 458 26.81 2.98 -17.86
N GLY A 459 27.11 2.20 -18.90
CA GLY A 459 27.80 0.92 -18.76
C GLY A 459 26.93 -0.26 -18.27
N LEU A 460 25.60 -0.11 -18.20
CA LEU A 460 24.69 -1.17 -17.75
C LEU A 460 24.91 -2.51 -18.46
N ASN A 461 25.03 -2.49 -19.80
CA ASN A 461 25.28 -3.67 -20.62
C ASN A 461 26.66 -4.34 -20.41
N ARG A 462 27.60 -3.66 -19.75
CA ARG A 462 28.93 -4.19 -19.38
C ARG A 462 29.01 -4.64 -17.92
N SER A 463 27.93 -4.47 -17.15
CA SER A 463 27.88 -4.90 -15.75
C SER A 463 27.80 -6.43 -15.61
N HIS A 464 28.00 -6.92 -14.40
CA HIS A 464 27.84 -8.34 -14.04
C HIS A 464 26.58 -8.61 -13.23
N LEU A 465 25.56 -7.76 -13.38
CA LEU A 465 24.28 -7.88 -12.69
C LEU A 465 23.59 -9.21 -13.01
N LYS A 466 22.95 -9.79 -11.98
CA LYS A 466 22.10 -10.98 -12.09
C LYS A 466 20.62 -10.62 -12.03
N SER A 467 20.26 -9.50 -11.41
CA SER A 467 18.88 -9.07 -11.25
C SER A 467 18.74 -7.57 -11.48
N ILE A 468 17.74 -7.18 -12.26
CA ILE A 468 17.30 -5.79 -12.44
C ILE A 468 15.82 -5.70 -12.08
N LEU A 469 15.49 -4.78 -11.18
CA LEU A 469 14.12 -4.42 -10.82
C LEU A 469 13.91 -2.97 -11.25
N ASN A 470 13.28 -2.75 -12.40
CA ASN A 470 13.04 -1.40 -12.89
C ASN A 470 11.63 -0.98 -12.51
N GLY A 471 11.45 0.06 -11.69
CA GLY A 471 10.15 0.74 -11.57
C GLY A 471 9.86 1.67 -12.75
N GLY A 472 10.90 2.07 -13.49
CA GLY A 472 10.88 3.24 -14.35
C GLY A 472 10.31 3.11 -15.76
N ILE A 473 10.00 4.28 -16.32
CA ILE A 473 9.47 4.46 -17.68
C ILE A 473 10.57 4.15 -18.71
N PHE A 474 10.23 3.40 -19.76
CA PHE A 474 11.10 3.23 -20.92
C PHE A 474 10.79 4.29 -21.98
N VAL A 475 11.82 5.00 -22.45
CA VAL A 475 11.66 6.16 -23.35
C VAL A 475 12.04 5.86 -24.81
N SER A 476 13.06 5.03 -25.11
CA SER A 476 13.35 4.63 -26.49
C SER A 476 12.62 3.33 -26.90
N PRO A 477 12.39 3.10 -28.21
CA PRO A 477 11.52 2.03 -28.71
C PRO A 477 12.14 0.62 -28.68
N SER A 478 13.34 0.41 -28.11
CA SER A 478 13.97 -0.93 -28.05
C SER A 478 14.97 -1.08 -26.91
N ILE A 479 14.88 -2.20 -26.19
CA ILE A 479 15.80 -2.57 -25.10
C ILE A 479 17.03 -3.38 -25.57
N ALA A 480 17.15 -3.63 -26.88
CA ALA A 480 18.18 -4.52 -27.42
C ALA A 480 19.60 -3.98 -27.19
N GLY A 481 20.45 -4.77 -26.53
CA GLY A 481 21.83 -4.39 -26.21
C GLY A 481 22.00 -3.44 -25.02
N VAL A 482 20.91 -3.10 -24.31
CA VAL A 482 20.91 -2.30 -23.08
C VAL A 482 21.18 -3.16 -21.84
N LEU A 483 20.67 -4.40 -21.84
CA LEU A 483 20.76 -5.34 -20.72
C LEU A 483 22.09 -6.11 -20.70
N PRO A 484 22.65 -6.46 -19.52
CA PRO A 484 23.87 -7.25 -19.42
C PRO A 484 23.64 -8.74 -19.72
N GLU A 485 24.59 -9.39 -20.39
CA GLU A 485 24.54 -10.82 -20.76
C GLU A 485 24.67 -11.80 -19.56
N THR A 486 24.79 -11.28 -18.34
CA THR A 486 24.77 -12.08 -17.10
C THR A 486 23.39 -12.11 -16.43
N LEU A 487 22.42 -11.33 -16.93
CA LEU A 487 21.14 -11.09 -16.27
C LEU A 487 20.28 -12.36 -16.20
N GLN A 488 19.85 -12.74 -15.00
CA GLN A 488 19.01 -13.92 -14.73
C GLN A 488 17.57 -13.55 -14.39
N VAL A 489 17.35 -12.36 -13.84
CA VAL A 489 16.02 -11.84 -13.47
C VAL A 489 15.86 -10.43 -14.00
N ILE A 490 14.73 -10.16 -14.66
CA ILE A 490 14.30 -8.81 -15.00
C ILE A 490 12.83 -8.60 -14.60
N GLU A 491 12.58 -7.50 -13.91
CA GLU A 491 11.26 -6.96 -13.62
C GLU A 491 11.13 -5.60 -14.29
N PHE A 492 10.11 -5.48 -15.14
CA PHE A 492 9.75 -4.28 -15.87
C PHE A 492 8.72 -3.48 -15.09
N GLY A 493 8.90 -2.15 -15.02
CA GLY A 493 8.06 -1.26 -14.23
C GLY A 493 6.63 -1.19 -14.73
N ASP A 494 5.70 -0.78 -13.87
CA ASP A 494 4.27 -0.93 -14.14
C ASP A 494 3.81 -0.23 -15.42
N CYS A 495 4.42 0.91 -15.76
CA CYS A 495 4.17 1.66 -17.01
C CYS A 495 4.83 1.06 -18.27
N PHE A 496 5.50 -0.09 -18.20
CA PHE A 496 6.20 -0.67 -19.34
C PHE A 496 5.25 -1.27 -20.38
N ASN A 497 5.16 -0.64 -21.55
CA ASN A 497 4.29 -1.09 -22.63
C ASN A 497 4.94 -0.98 -24.02
N LEU A 498 6.23 -1.28 -24.14
CA LEU A 498 6.98 -1.26 -25.41
C LEU A 498 7.17 -2.67 -26.00
N PRO A 499 7.26 -2.81 -27.34
CA PRO A 499 7.34 -4.12 -27.98
C PRO A 499 8.68 -4.82 -27.70
N LEU A 500 8.61 -6.06 -27.23
CA LEU A 500 9.79 -6.90 -26.97
C LEU A 500 10.19 -7.66 -28.25
N ILE A 501 11.06 -7.06 -29.06
CA ILE A 501 11.53 -7.66 -30.31
C ILE A 501 12.40 -8.92 -30.05
N PRO A 502 12.37 -9.94 -30.93
CA PRO A 502 13.23 -11.12 -30.82
C PRO A 502 14.72 -10.77 -30.66
N GLY A 503 15.38 -11.41 -29.69
CA GLY A 503 16.79 -11.16 -29.37
C GLY A 503 17.08 -9.89 -28.55
N SER A 504 16.05 -9.13 -28.11
CA SER A 504 16.24 -7.98 -27.21
C SER A 504 16.54 -8.37 -25.75
N LEU A 505 16.18 -9.59 -25.36
CA LEU A 505 16.40 -10.16 -24.02
C LEU A 505 17.65 -11.06 -24.00
N PRO A 506 18.57 -10.92 -23.02
CA PRO A 506 19.80 -11.71 -22.96
C PRO A 506 19.54 -13.20 -22.65
N ASN A 507 20.37 -14.07 -23.23
CA ASN A 507 20.16 -15.53 -23.20
C ASN A 507 20.31 -16.18 -21.81
N SER A 508 20.89 -15.47 -20.84
CA SER A 508 21.03 -15.88 -19.45
C SER A 508 19.74 -15.81 -18.63
N LEU A 509 18.70 -15.11 -19.14
CA LEU A 509 17.47 -14.86 -18.37
C LEU A 509 16.74 -16.14 -17.98
N LYS A 510 16.31 -16.15 -16.72
CA LYS A 510 15.55 -17.22 -16.06
C LYS A 510 14.15 -16.78 -15.66
N LYS A 511 13.97 -15.51 -15.28
CA LYS A 511 12.67 -14.97 -14.87
C LYS A 511 12.42 -13.62 -15.52
N VAL A 512 11.21 -13.45 -16.04
CA VAL A 512 10.73 -12.19 -16.61
C VAL A 512 9.40 -11.84 -15.95
N TYR A 513 9.33 -10.65 -15.37
CA TYR A 513 8.13 -10.05 -14.80
C TYR A 513 7.81 -8.83 -15.65
N LEU A 514 6.69 -8.86 -16.37
CA LEU A 514 6.25 -7.77 -17.24
C LEU A 514 5.33 -6.84 -16.46
N GLY A 515 5.56 -5.53 -16.58
CA GLY A 515 4.83 -4.49 -15.85
C GLY A 515 3.33 -4.49 -16.11
N ASP A 516 2.56 -3.89 -15.20
CA ASP A 516 1.10 -3.95 -15.20
C ASP A 516 0.45 -3.47 -16.51
N GLU A 517 0.94 -2.40 -17.13
CA GLU A 517 0.43 -1.85 -18.40
C GLU A 517 0.85 -2.62 -19.67
N PHE A 518 1.74 -3.62 -19.57
CA PHE A 518 2.28 -4.33 -20.74
C PHE A 518 1.17 -5.02 -21.55
N ASN A 519 0.94 -4.57 -22.78
CA ASN A 519 -0.10 -5.12 -23.65
C ASN A 519 0.32 -5.13 -25.13
N GLN A 520 1.62 -5.35 -25.40
CA GLN A 520 2.16 -5.50 -26.76
C GLN A 520 2.10 -6.96 -27.24
N PRO A 521 1.96 -7.20 -28.56
CA PRO A 521 2.02 -8.55 -29.11
C PRO A 521 3.40 -9.18 -28.89
N ILE A 522 3.45 -10.50 -28.80
CA ILE A 522 4.67 -11.27 -28.54
C ILE A 522 4.99 -12.10 -29.78
N GLU A 523 6.20 -11.95 -30.29
CA GLU A 523 6.67 -12.69 -31.46
C GLU A 523 7.42 -13.97 -31.05
N ILE A 524 7.50 -14.93 -31.97
CA ILE A 524 8.26 -16.16 -31.76
C ILE A 524 9.76 -15.79 -31.63
N GLY A 525 10.40 -16.21 -30.54
CA GLY A 525 11.78 -15.85 -30.23
C GLY A 525 11.97 -14.56 -29.43
N THR A 526 10.89 -13.87 -29.02
CA THR A 526 10.96 -12.79 -28.02
C THR A 526 11.58 -13.28 -26.70
N PHE A 527 11.19 -14.47 -26.23
CA PHE A 527 11.69 -15.07 -24.99
C PHE A 527 12.84 -16.07 -25.25
N PRO A 528 14.05 -15.87 -24.67
CA PRO A 528 15.14 -16.84 -24.75
C PRO A 528 14.83 -18.22 -24.20
N ASN A 529 15.46 -19.24 -24.79
CA ASN A 529 15.33 -20.68 -24.45
C ASN A 529 15.75 -21.06 -23.02
N GLY A 530 16.24 -20.11 -22.22
CA GLY A 530 16.66 -20.31 -20.83
C GLY A 530 15.58 -20.04 -19.78
N ILE A 531 14.49 -19.35 -20.15
CA ILE A 531 13.50 -18.80 -19.22
C ILE A 531 12.65 -19.91 -18.57
N GLU A 532 12.54 -19.84 -17.24
CA GLU A 532 11.82 -20.80 -16.39
C GLU A 532 10.53 -20.20 -15.81
N THR A 533 10.43 -18.87 -15.70
CA THR A 533 9.24 -18.17 -15.18
C THR A 533 8.90 -16.93 -16.01
N ILE A 534 7.64 -16.79 -16.40
CA ILE A 534 7.06 -15.58 -17.00
C ILE A 534 5.82 -15.17 -16.19
N ILE A 535 5.79 -13.91 -15.77
CA ILE A 535 4.61 -13.29 -15.14
C ILE A 535 4.21 -12.09 -15.98
N PHE A 536 2.96 -12.10 -16.45
CA PHE A 536 2.32 -10.95 -17.09
C PHE A 536 1.63 -10.07 -16.06
N GLY A 537 1.89 -8.77 -16.15
CA GLY A 537 1.12 -7.72 -15.49
C GLY A 537 -0.33 -7.63 -15.94
N SER A 538 -1.11 -6.82 -15.23
CA SER A 538 -2.57 -6.79 -15.24
C SER A 538 -3.22 -6.64 -16.60
N TYR A 539 -2.73 -5.74 -17.46
CA TYR A 539 -3.39 -5.34 -18.72
C TYR A 539 -3.09 -6.21 -19.94
N PHE A 540 -2.15 -7.15 -19.85
CA PHE A 540 -1.81 -8.00 -20.98
C PHE A 540 -3.00 -8.84 -21.48
N ASN A 541 -3.40 -8.62 -22.73
CA ASN A 541 -4.56 -9.28 -23.35
C ASN A 541 -4.38 -9.51 -24.88
N GLN A 542 -3.16 -9.70 -25.34
CA GLN A 542 -2.87 -9.99 -26.76
C GLN A 542 -2.98 -11.49 -27.08
N PRO A 543 -3.40 -11.86 -28.32
CA PRO A 543 -3.49 -13.26 -28.73
C PRO A 543 -2.11 -13.93 -28.75
N LEU A 544 -2.09 -15.23 -28.47
CA LEU A 544 -0.86 -16.00 -28.30
C LEU A 544 -0.74 -17.05 -29.39
N GLN A 545 0.39 -17.06 -30.11
CA GLN A 545 0.66 -18.04 -31.17
C GLN A 545 1.40 -19.28 -30.60
N PRO A 546 1.27 -20.46 -31.24
CA PRO A 546 2.10 -21.62 -30.89
C PRO A 546 3.60 -21.32 -31.00
N GLY A 547 4.38 -21.78 -30.02
CA GLY A 547 5.84 -21.63 -30.02
C GLY A 547 6.41 -20.28 -29.52
N ILE A 548 5.58 -19.34 -29.04
CA ILE A 548 6.08 -18.09 -28.42
C ILE A 548 6.80 -18.32 -27.08
N PHE A 549 6.43 -19.37 -26.34
CA PHE A 549 6.99 -19.69 -25.03
C PHE A 549 8.10 -20.75 -25.16
N PRO A 550 9.24 -20.58 -24.48
CA PRO A 550 10.36 -21.51 -24.57
C PRO A 550 10.06 -22.84 -23.88
N GLU A 551 10.67 -23.94 -24.37
CA GLU A 551 10.47 -25.29 -23.80
C GLU A 551 10.92 -25.45 -22.34
N SER A 552 11.71 -24.50 -21.82
CA SER A 552 12.18 -24.45 -20.43
C SER A 552 11.16 -23.88 -19.44
N LEU A 553 10.08 -23.25 -19.93
CA LEU A 553 9.13 -22.52 -19.08
C LEU A 553 8.37 -23.46 -18.14
N GLY A 554 8.65 -23.36 -16.84
CA GLY A 554 8.01 -24.15 -15.78
C GLY A 554 6.85 -23.43 -15.08
N PHE A 555 6.85 -22.09 -15.05
CA PHE A 555 5.82 -21.30 -14.38
C PHE A 555 5.33 -20.12 -15.24
N LEU A 556 4.02 -20.06 -15.48
CA LEU A 556 3.36 -19.02 -16.27
C LEU A 556 2.17 -18.43 -15.50
N VAL A 557 2.12 -17.10 -15.43
CA VAL A 557 1.02 -16.35 -14.80
C VAL A 557 0.50 -15.29 -15.76
N PHE A 558 -0.82 -15.28 -15.98
CA PHE A 558 -1.52 -14.25 -16.75
C PHE A 558 -2.24 -13.24 -15.84
N GLY A 559 -2.11 -11.96 -16.19
CA GLY A 559 -2.68 -10.82 -15.46
C GLY A 559 -4.21 -10.69 -15.51
N ILE A 560 -4.71 -9.69 -14.77
CA ILE A 560 -6.14 -9.51 -14.43
C ILE A 560 -7.05 -9.47 -15.65
N TYR A 561 -6.63 -8.83 -16.74
CA TYR A 561 -7.45 -8.58 -17.93
C TYR A 561 -7.25 -9.59 -19.07
N PHE A 562 -6.32 -10.54 -18.94
CA PHE A 562 -6.09 -11.56 -19.97
C PHE A 562 -7.34 -12.42 -20.20
N ASN A 563 -7.85 -12.41 -21.43
CA ASN A 563 -9.06 -13.11 -21.86
C ASN A 563 -8.98 -13.61 -23.32
N GLN A 564 -7.80 -14.02 -23.76
CA GLN A 564 -7.64 -14.66 -25.07
C GLN A 564 -7.77 -16.19 -24.96
N ARG A 565 -8.22 -16.86 -26.01
CA ARG A 565 -8.23 -18.33 -26.05
C ARG A 565 -6.79 -18.86 -26.07
N ILE A 566 -6.57 -19.98 -25.39
CA ILE A 566 -5.30 -20.70 -25.40
C ILE A 566 -5.46 -21.87 -26.37
N GLU A 567 -4.92 -21.71 -27.57
CA GLU A 567 -4.97 -22.72 -28.63
C GLU A 567 -3.99 -23.88 -28.38
N VAL A 568 -4.11 -24.92 -29.21
CA VAL A 568 -3.23 -26.09 -29.21
C VAL A 568 -1.77 -25.66 -29.36
N ASN A 569 -0.86 -26.27 -28.59
CA ASN A 569 0.59 -26.03 -28.65
C ASN A 569 1.05 -24.59 -28.33
N VAL A 570 0.18 -23.72 -27.80
CA VAL A 570 0.59 -22.44 -27.20
C VAL A 570 1.38 -22.67 -25.91
N LEU A 571 0.88 -23.55 -25.03
CA LEU A 571 1.54 -23.87 -23.76
C LEU A 571 2.70 -24.87 -23.97
N PRO A 572 3.90 -24.62 -23.41
CA PRO A 572 5.06 -25.49 -23.61
C PRO A 572 4.94 -26.80 -22.80
N PRO A 573 5.57 -27.90 -23.27
CA PRO A 573 5.33 -29.25 -22.74
C PRO A 573 5.90 -29.51 -21.34
N LYS A 574 6.78 -28.64 -20.81
CA LYS A 574 7.37 -28.75 -19.46
C LYS A 574 6.73 -27.84 -18.41
N LEU A 575 5.64 -27.13 -18.76
CA LEU A 575 4.99 -26.19 -17.84
C LEU A 575 4.36 -26.92 -16.64
N GLU A 576 4.91 -26.69 -15.45
CA GLU A 576 4.43 -27.29 -14.19
C GLU A 576 3.30 -26.49 -13.54
N LYS A 577 3.30 -25.16 -13.72
CA LYS A 577 2.42 -24.23 -12.99
C LYS A 577 1.82 -23.22 -13.95
N LEU A 578 0.50 -23.19 -14.03
CA LEU A 578 -0.26 -22.24 -14.84
C LEU A 578 -1.30 -21.52 -13.98
N ARG A 579 -1.34 -20.19 -14.06
CA ARG A 579 -2.32 -19.36 -13.34
C ARG A 579 -2.95 -18.31 -14.25
N PHE A 580 -4.27 -18.26 -14.24
CA PHE A 580 -5.06 -17.17 -14.80
C PHE A 580 -5.63 -16.31 -13.66
N ALA A 581 -5.58 -14.99 -13.82
CA ALA A 581 -6.24 -14.04 -12.94
C ALA A 581 -7.72 -13.85 -13.33
N HIS A 582 -8.35 -12.71 -12.99
CA HIS A 582 -9.80 -12.60 -12.82
C HIS A 582 -10.65 -12.69 -14.10
N SER A 583 -10.20 -12.10 -15.22
CA SER A 583 -11.08 -11.92 -16.38
C SER A 583 -11.25 -13.16 -17.25
N TYR A 584 -10.23 -14.04 -17.28
CA TYR A 584 -10.13 -15.20 -18.17
C TYR A 584 -11.34 -16.13 -18.12
N ASN A 585 -12.29 -15.97 -19.04
CA ASN A 585 -13.57 -16.67 -19.06
C ASN A 585 -13.54 -17.98 -19.87
N HIS A 586 -12.38 -18.37 -20.39
CA HIS A 586 -12.20 -19.62 -21.13
C HIS A 586 -11.76 -20.77 -20.21
N PHE A 587 -11.71 -21.97 -20.80
CA PHE A 587 -10.98 -23.12 -20.28
C PHE A 587 -9.96 -23.50 -21.36
N PRO A 588 -8.67 -23.75 -21.04
CA PRO A 588 -7.69 -24.13 -22.05
C PRO A 588 -8.02 -25.52 -22.65
N GLU A 589 -8.18 -25.60 -23.96
CA GLU A 589 -8.51 -26.85 -24.67
C GLU A 589 -7.41 -27.92 -24.50
N TYR A 590 -6.16 -27.47 -24.39
CA TYR A 590 -4.98 -28.30 -24.20
C TYR A 590 -4.17 -27.77 -23.03
N LEU A 591 -3.75 -28.69 -22.16
CA LEU A 591 -2.93 -28.42 -20.98
C LEU A 591 -1.80 -29.46 -20.94
N PRO A 592 -0.56 -29.04 -20.63
CA PRO A 592 0.60 -29.90 -20.75
C PRO A 592 0.58 -31.04 -19.72
N PRO A 593 1.10 -32.23 -20.06
CA PRO A 593 1.03 -33.42 -19.19
C PRO A 593 1.86 -33.27 -17.90
N SER A 594 2.86 -32.38 -17.91
CA SER A 594 3.73 -32.01 -16.78
C SER A 594 3.06 -31.12 -15.74
N LEU A 595 1.83 -30.65 -15.98
CA LEU A 595 1.18 -29.65 -15.13
C LEU A 595 0.85 -30.22 -13.73
N VAL A 596 1.49 -29.65 -12.71
CA VAL A 596 1.35 -29.99 -11.29
C VAL A 596 0.33 -29.10 -10.59
N SER A 597 0.19 -27.84 -11.04
CA SER A 597 -0.75 -26.86 -10.47
C SER A 597 -1.46 -26.04 -11.54
N LEU A 598 -2.79 -26.03 -11.51
CA LEU A 598 -3.63 -25.16 -12.32
C LEU A 598 -4.46 -24.23 -11.43
N THR A 599 -4.44 -22.93 -11.72
CA THR A 599 -5.38 -21.93 -11.16
C THR A 599 -6.16 -21.29 -12.32
N LEU A 600 -7.47 -21.48 -12.34
CA LEU A 600 -8.39 -20.82 -13.27
C LEU A 600 -8.90 -19.47 -12.72
N SER A 601 -9.73 -18.77 -13.48
CA SER A 601 -10.41 -17.57 -12.99
C SER A 601 -11.74 -17.90 -12.31
N ASN A 602 -12.33 -16.91 -11.63
CA ASN A 602 -13.71 -17.03 -11.14
C ASN A 602 -14.79 -16.88 -12.24
N ARG A 603 -14.38 -16.57 -13.48
CA ARG A 603 -15.24 -16.39 -14.66
C ARG A 603 -15.12 -17.51 -15.69
N SER A 604 -14.19 -18.46 -15.52
CA SER A 604 -13.96 -19.56 -16.45
C SER A 604 -15.25 -20.35 -16.68
N VAL A 605 -15.74 -20.31 -17.92
CA VAL A 605 -16.94 -21.03 -18.36
C VAL A 605 -16.61 -22.54 -18.47
N LEU A 606 -17.63 -23.38 -18.33
CA LEU A 606 -17.50 -24.82 -18.54
C LEU A 606 -17.09 -25.09 -20.01
N PRO A 607 -16.06 -25.91 -20.26
CA PRO A 607 -15.72 -26.29 -21.61
C PRO A 607 -16.75 -27.24 -22.21
N GLU A 608 -16.96 -27.16 -23.53
CA GLU A 608 -17.76 -28.13 -24.28
C GLU A 608 -17.07 -29.51 -24.35
N VAL A 609 -15.73 -29.51 -24.35
CA VAL A 609 -14.88 -30.73 -24.37
C VAL A 609 -13.88 -30.67 -23.22
N LEU A 610 -13.89 -31.69 -22.38
CA LEU A 610 -13.03 -31.78 -21.19
C LEU A 610 -11.57 -32.05 -21.60
N PRO A 611 -10.59 -31.23 -21.18
CA PRO A 611 -9.19 -31.43 -21.58
C PRO A 611 -8.58 -32.64 -20.88
N ASN A 612 -7.90 -33.48 -21.68
CA ASN A 612 -7.30 -34.75 -21.26
C ASN A 612 -6.39 -34.69 -20.02
N CYS A 613 -5.82 -33.52 -19.71
CA CYS A 613 -5.02 -33.27 -18.51
C CYS A 613 -5.78 -33.46 -17.19
N LEU A 614 -7.12 -33.37 -17.17
CA LEU A 614 -7.94 -33.64 -15.98
C LEU A 614 -7.95 -35.14 -15.63
N PHE A 615 -7.29 -35.96 -16.42
CA PHE A 615 -6.98 -37.36 -16.13
C PHE A 615 -5.47 -37.60 -15.91
N SER A 616 -4.67 -36.53 -15.78
CA SER A 616 -3.23 -36.62 -15.50
C SER A 616 -2.95 -36.95 -14.04
N ASN A 617 -2.11 -37.96 -13.82
CA ASN A 617 -1.65 -38.36 -12.48
C ASN A 617 -0.64 -37.37 -11.86
N HIS A 618 -0.22 -36.32 -12.57
CA HIS A 618 0.73 -35.32 -12.08
C HIS A 618 0.10 -34.09 -11.42
N LEU A 619 -1.19 -33.81 -11.71
CA LEU A 619 -1.88 -32.63 -11.20
C LEU A 619 -2.20 -32.81 -9.69
N THR A 620 -1.54 -32.04 -8.83
CA THR A 620 -1.72 -32.13 -7.36
C THR A 620 -2.58 -31.00 -6.78
N SER A 621 -2.64 -29.86 -7.48
CA SER A 621 -3.37 -28.67 -7.05
C SER A 621 -4.24 -28.13 -8.18
N LEU A 622 -5.54 -28.04 -7.91
CA LEU A 622 -6.54 -27.57 -8.86
C LEU A 622 -7.40 -26.48 -8.19
N CYS A 623 -7.22 -25.23 -8.62
CA CYS A 623 -7.76 -24.06 -7.93
C CYS A 623 -8.72 -23.25 -8.81
N LYS A 624 -9.75 -22.69 -8.16
CA LYS A 624 -10.82 -21.90 -8.77
C LYS A 624 -11.59 -22.63 -9.89
N ILE A 625 -11.84 -23.94 -9.75
CA ILE A 625 -12.64 -24.65 -10.76
C ILE A 625 -14.15 -24.41 -10.60
N PRO A 626 -14.91 -24.34 -11.71
CA PRO A 626 -16.36 -24.46 -11.67
C PRO A 626 -16.81 -25.73 -10.94
N PHE A 627 -17.74 -25.59 -10.00
CA PHE A 627 -18.24 -26.70 -9.17
C PHE A 627 -18.78 -27.88 -9.99
N GLN A 628 -19.37 -27.61 -11.16
CA GLN A 628 -19.91 -28.64 -12.05
C GLN A 628 -18.84 -29.62 -12.56
N LEU A 629 -17.56 -29.23 -12.56
CA LEU A 629 -16.43 -30.09 -12.97
C LEU A 629 -15.87 -30.95 -11.81
N LEU A 630 -16.48 -30.92 -10.63
CA LEU A 630 -16.02 -31.68 -9.44
C LEU A 630 -15.90 -33.19 -9.69
N HIS A 631 -16.78 -33.76 -10.51
CA HIS A 631 -16.78 -35.17 -10.87
C HIS A 631 -15.59 -35.59 -11.77
N LEU A 632 -14.76 -34.63 -12.20
CA LEU A 632 -13.63 -34.80 -13.12
C LEU A 632 -12.28 -34.49 -12.45
N VAL A 633 -12.27 -34.21 -11.15
CA VAL A 633 -11.04 -33.95 -10.41
C VAL A 633 -10.22 -35.25 -10.34
N PRO A 634 -8.98 -35.29 -10.90
CA PRO A 634 -8.21 -36.53 -10.92
C PRO A 634 -7.76 -36.95 -9.52
N SER A 635 -7.58 -38.27 -9.34
CA SER A 635 -7.22 -38.88 -8.04
C SER A 635 -5.87 -38.41 -7.46
N SER A 636 -5.01 -37.81 -8.28
CA SER A 636 -3.75 -37.16 -7.91
C SER A 636 -3.92 -35.82 -7.18
N VAL A 637 -5.09 -35.17 -7.33
CA VAL A 637 -5.35 -33.86 -6.71
C VAL A 637 -5.53 -34.02 -5.20
N LYS A 638 -4.72 -33.29 -4.45
CA LYS A 638 -4.78 -33.17 -2.99
C LYS A 638 -5.35 -31.82 -2.55
N LYS A 639 -5.09 -30.76 -3.33
CA LYS A 639 -5.57 -29.40 -3.07
C LYS A 639 -6.63 -29.00 -4.09
N LEU A 640 -7.82 -28.68 -3.60
CA LEU A 640 -8.98 -28.34 -4.40
C LEU A 640 -9.61 -27.02 -3.94
N SER A 641 -9.82 -26.10 -4.88
CA SER A 641 -10.68 -24.93 -4.63
C SER A 641 -11.59 -24.60 -5.80
N PHE A 642 -12.74 -24.02 -5.48
CA PHE A 642 -13.78 -23.71 -6.45
C PHE A 642 -13.78 -22.23 -6.86
N SER A 643 -14.31 -21.92 -8.04
CA SER A 643 -14.60 -20.55 -8.46
C SER A 643 -15.75 -19.96 -7.64
N SER A 644 -15.89 -18.63 -7.63
CA SER A 644 -17.05 -17.97 -7.02
C SER A 644 -18.35 -18.34 -7.76
N SER A 645 -19.40 -18.71 -7.02
CA SER A 645 -20.75 -18.93 -7.58
C SER A 645 -21.82 -18.46 -6.60
N LEU A 646 -22.74 -17.64 -7.11
CA LEU A 646 -23.95 -17.22 -6.39
C LEU A 646 -25.12 -18.22 -6.53
N ALA A 647 -25.00 -19.19 -7.44
CA ALA A 647 -25.96 -20.29 -7.50
C ALA A 647 -25.79 -21.15 -6.24
N ALA A 648 -26.90 -21.41 -5.55
CA ALA A 648 -26.89 -22.19 -4.33
C ALA A 648 -26.57 -23.66 -4.65
N ILE A 649 -25.59 -24.23 -3.94
CA ILE A 649 -25.04 -25.57 -4.22
C ILE A 649 -25.36 -26.50 -3.04
N GLU A 650 -26.08 -27.58 -3.36
CA GLU A 650 -26.25 -28.72 -2.46
C GLU A 650 -25.15 -29.75 -2.71
N LEU A 651 -24.63 -30.32 -1.61
CA LEU A 651 -23.60 -31.36 -1.63
C LEU A 651 -24.17 -32.63 -0.99
N ASN A 652 -23.69 -33.78 -1.47
CA ASN A 652 -24.04 -35.12 -0.98
C ASN A 652 -22.77 -35.80 -0.43
N GLU A 653 -22.91 -36.92 0.29
CA GLU A 653 -21.80 -37.70 0.89
C GLU A 653 -20.74 -38.21 -0.12
N SER A 654 -21.08 -38.22 -1.42
CA SER A 654 -20.17 -38.59 -2.51
C SER A 654 -19.69 -37.42 -3.35
N SER A 655 -20.05 -36.18 -3.02
CA SER A 655 -19.68 -35.00 -3.81
C SER A 655 -18.19 -34.68 -3.73
N ILE A 656 -17.60 -34.70 -2.52
CA ILE A 656 -16.18 -34.40 -2.32
C ILE A 656 -15.34 -35.69 -2.47
N PRO A 657 -14.36 -35.75 -3.39
CA PRO A 657 -13.53 -36.94 -3.55
C PRO A 657 -12.70 -37.30 -2.31
N ARG A 658 -12.54 -38.60 -2.04
CA ARG A 658 -11.92 -39.12 -0.81
C ARG A 658 -10.38 -39.05 -0.73
N HIS A 659 -9.76 -38.30 -1.63
CA HIS A 659 -8.31 -38.05 -1.68
C HIS A 659 -7.95 -36.56 -1.50
N ILE A 660 -8.94 -35.67 -1.36
CA ILE A 660 -8.70 -34.25 -1.11
C ILE A 660 -8.23 -34.05 0.35
N GLU A 661 -7.10 -33.36 0.52
CA GLU A 661 -6.44 -33.04 1.79
C GLU A 661 -6.58 -31.56 2.18
N ASP A 662 -6.69 -30.67 1.20
CA ASP A 662 -6.87 -29.21 1.35
C ASP A 662 -8.07 -28.76 0.48
N LEU A 663 -9.17 -28.39 1.12
CA LEU A 663 -10.45 -28.07 0.49
C LEU A 663 -10.89 -26.64 0.81
N ASN A 664 -11.10 -25.84 -0.24
CA ASN A 664 -11.52 -24.44 -0.10
C ASN A 664 -12.72 -24.10 -0.99
N PHE A 665 -13.86 -23.83 -0.36
CA PHE A 665 -15.11 -23.45 -1.03
C PHE A 665 -15.16 -22.00 -1.53
N TYR A 666 -14.12 -21.21 -1.26
CA TYR A 666 -13.84 -19.86 -1.78
C TYR A 666 -15.02 -18.87 -1.71
N SER A 667 -15.89 -18.82 -2.72
CA SER A 667 -17.13 -18.02 -2.69
C SER A 667 -18.30 -18.76 -3.34
N LEU A 668 -18.39 -20.07 -3.09
CA LEU A 668 -19.62 -20.84 -3.37
C LEU A 668 -20.68 -20.51 -2.33
N ALA A 669 -21.91 -20.27 -2.79
CA ALA A 669 -23.10 -20.24 -1.95
C ALA A 669 -23.52 -21.67 -1.59
N LEU A 670 -22.83 -22.29 -0.63
CA LEU A 670 -23.21 -23.62 -0.11
C LEU A 670 -24.54 -23.57 0.63
N HIS A 671 -25.36 -24.62 0.49
CA HIS A 671 -26.41 -24.94 1.46
C HIS A 671 -25.84 -25.41 2.80
N ASN A 672 -26.70 -25.55 3.82
CA ASN A 672 -26.29 -26.11 5.11
C ASN A 672 -25.64 -27.49 4.94
N LEU A 673 -24.41 -27.64 5.45
CA LEU A 673 -23.68 -28.90 5.39
C LEU A 673 -24.22 -29.88 6.43
N ARG A 674 -24.28 -31.16 6.08
CA ARG A 674 -24.64 -32.27 6.96
C ARG A 674 -23.41 -33.12 7.28
N PRO A 675 -23.41 -33.87 8.41
CA PRO A 675 -22.37 -34.84 8.70
C PRO A 675 -22.12 -35.79 7.52
N GLY A 676 -20.84 -36.11 7.27
CA GLY A 676 -20.43 -37.02 6.20
C GLY A 676 -20.31 -36.43 4.78
N ILE A 677 -20.74 -35.19 4.53
CA ILE A 677 -20.54 -34.53 3.21
C ILE A 677 -19.05 -34.28 2.91
N ILE A 678 -18.30 -33.80 3.91
CA ILE A 678 -16.87 -33.56 3.77
C ILE A 678 -16.13 -34.85 4.08
N SER A 679 -15.22 -35.27 3.20
CA SER A 679 -14.44 -36.50 3.36
C SER A 679 -13.49 -36.44 4.56
N ASN A 680 -13.34 -37.56 5.29
CA ASN A 680 -12.33 -37.79 6.33
C ASN A 680 -10.87 -37.79 5.82
N SER A 681 -10.63 -37.46 4.55
CA SER A 681 -9.30 -37.16 4.00
C SER A 681 -8.90 -35.69 4.20
N VAL A 682 -9.87 -34.79 4.40
CA VAL A 682 -9.63 -33.35 4.43
C VAL A 682 -8.96 -32.96 5.76
N THR A 683 -7.79 -32.33 5.68
CA THR A 683 -7.01 -31.85 6.82
C THR A 683 -7.03 -30.33 6.96
N LYS A 684 -7.23 -29.62 5.85
CA LYS A 684 -7.46 -28.16 5.82
C LYS A 684 -8.79 -27.88 5.14
N LEU A 685 -9.66 -27.16 5.84
CA LEU A 685 -11.02 -26.87 5.38
C LEU A 685 -11.30 -25.37 5.48
N ASN A 686 -11.76 -24.78 4.38
CA ASN A 686 -12.28 -23.41 4.34
C ASN A 686 -13.70 -23.42 3.77
N LEU A 687 -14.68 -23.08 4.61
CA LEU A 687 -16.11 -23.07 4.28
C LEU A 687 -16.51 -21.95 3.29
N GLY A 688 -15.61 -21.00 3.01
CA GLY A 688 -15.77 -19.98 1.98
C GLY A 688 -16.50 -18.71 2.43
N LEU A 689 -16.70 -17.79 1.50
CA LEU A 689 -17.16 -16.42 1.79
C LEU A 689 -18.59 -16.38 2.34
N PHE A 690 -19.49 -17.21 1.81
CA PHE A 690 -20.94 -17.11 2.01
C PHE A 690 -21.51 -18.08 3.05
N TYR A 691 -20.71 -18.97 3.64
CA TYR A 691 -21.22 -19.93 4.61
C TYR A 691 -21.63 -19.23 5.92
N ASP A 692 -22.91 -19.31 6.26
CA ASP A 692 -23.51 -18.74 7.46
C ASP A 692 -24.68 -19.63 7.96
N TYR A 693 -24.41 -20.94 8.03
CA TYR A 693 -25.32 -21.93 8.63
C TYR A 693 -24.75 -22.45 9.95
N ALA A 694 -25.63 -22.83 10.88
CA ALA A 694 -25.20 -23.45 12.13
C ALA A 694 -24.46 -24.77 11.83
N LEU A 695 -23.37 -25.02 12.54
CA LEU A 695 -22.69 -26.31 12.50
C LEU A 695 -23.41 -27.29 13.42
N GLU A 696 -23.19 -28.58 13.16
CA GLU A 696 -23.62 -29.68 14.01
C GLU A 696 -22.45 -30.67 14.15
N PRO A 697 -22.35 -31.45 15.24
CA PRO A 697 -21.25 -32.39 15.44
C PRO A 697 -21.14 -33.39 14.28
N GLY A 698 -19.94 -33.50 13.72
CA GLY A 698 -19.65 -34.38 12.57
C GLY A 698 -19.84 -33.73 11.19
N VAL A 699 -20.35 -32.49 11.08
CA VAL A 699 -20.28 -31.69 9.83
C VAL A 699 -18.83 -31.42 9.44
N ILE A 700 -17.99 -31.10 10.43
CA ILE A 700 -16.55 -30.97 10.28
C ILE A 700 -15.90 -32.34 10.61
N PRO A 701 -15.15 -32.97 9.68
CA PRO A 701 -14.49 -34.26 9.92
C PRO A 701 -13.42 -34.23 11.01
N LEU A 702 -13.25 -35.36 11.70
CA LEU A 702 -12.18 -35.60 12.69
C LEU A 702 -10.75 -35.63 12.10
N SER A 703 -10.61 -35.47 10.79
CA SER A 703 -9.33 -35.32 10.09
C SER A 703 -8.88 -33.85 9.99
N VAL A 704 -9.79 -32.90 10.17
CA VAL A 704 -9.53 -31.46 9.98
C VAL A 704 -8.67 -30.93 11.12
N LYS A 705 -7.55 -30.30 10.76
CA LYS A 705 -6.60 -29.64 11.67
C LYS A 705 -6.64 -28.11 11.54
N THR A 706 -6.78 -27.60 10.32
CA THR A 706 -6.96 -26.16 10.06
C THR A 706 -8.37 -25.92 9.55
N LEU A 707 -9.14 -25.10 10.26
CA LEU A 707 -10.53 -24.77 9.93
C LEU A 707 -10.70 -23.25 9.78
N HIS A 708 -11.19 -22.82 8.62
CA HIS A 708 -11.71 -21.47 8.40
C HIS A 708 -13.23 -21.54 8.27
N LEU A 709 -13.95 -20.94 9.22
CA LEU A 709 -15.42 -20.98 9.30
C LEU A 709 -16.13 -20.20 8.20
N GLY A 710 -15.41 -19.31 7.51
CA GLY A 710 -15.93 -18.55 6.37
C GLY A 710 -16.27 -17.10 6.71
N PHE A 711 -16.16 -16.22 5.71
CA PHE A 711 -16.16 -14.76 5.92
C PHE A 711 -17.45 -14.21 6.54
N ARG A 712 -18.61 -14.77 6.16
CA ARG A 712 -19.94 -14.38 6.66
C ARG A 712 -20.42 -15.16 7.88
N PHE A 713 -19.66 -16.15 8.36
CA PHE A 713 -20.10 -17.01 9.46
C PHE A 713 -20.35 -16.20 10.73
N ASN A 714 -21.62 -16.17 11.16
CA ASN A 714 -22.07 -15.49 12.36
C ASN A 714 -23.22 -16.28 13.01
N LYS A 715 -22.96 -17.55 13.33
CA LYS A 715 -23.88 -18.46 14.03
C LYS A 715 -23.27 -18.91 15.35
N PRO A 716 -24.09 -19.13 16.40
CA PRO A 716 -23.59 -19.66 17.66
C PRO A 716 -23.05 -21.08 17.43
N LEU A 717 -21.91 -21.36 18.04
CA LEU A 717 -21.28 -22.68 18.07
C LEU A 717 -21.57 -23.33 19.41
N LYS A 718 -21.79 -24.64 19.41
CA LYS A 718 -22.05 -25.48 20.59
C LYS A 718 -20.85 -26.40 20.86
N PRO A 719 -20.72 -26.92 22.10
CA PRO A 719 -19.73 -27.96 22.41
C PRO A 719 -19.86 -29.16 21.45
N GLY A 720 -18.78 -29.47 20.74
CA GLY A 720 -18.70 -30.57 19.77
C GLY A 720 -18.96 -30.20 18.30
N ASP A 721 -19.39 -28.98 17.98
CA ASP A 721 -19.53 -28.50 16.58
C ASP A 721 -18.15 -28.39 15.89
N ILE A 722 -17.12 -28.04 16.68
CA ILE A 722 -15.72 -28.02 16.26
C ILE A 722 -15.02 -29.25 16.88
N PRO A 723 -14.40 -30.14 16.08
CA PRO A 723 -13.82 -31.38 16.61
C PRO A 723 -12.46 -31.18 17.28
N GLU A 724 -12.13 -32.05 18.24
CA GLU A 724 -10.84 -32.15 18.96
C GLU A 724 -9.62 -32.52 18.08
N SER A 725 -9.79 -32.55 16.77
CA SER A 725 -8.70 -32.64 15.79
C SER A 725 -8.19 -31.25 15.36
N VAL A 726 -8.97 -30.19 15.58
CA VAL A 726 -8.66 -28.84 15.10
C VAL A 726 -7.57 -28.21 15.96
N GLU A 727 -6.45 -27.88 15.33
CA GLU A 727 -5.30 -27.20 15.93
C GLU A 727 -5.27 -25.70 15.60
N GLU A 728 -5.89 -25.30 14.49
CA GLU A 728 -5.94 -23.92 14.00
C GLU A 728 -7.39 -23.56 13.62
N LEU A 729 -7.99 -22.58 14.29
CA LEU A 729 -9.36 -22.12 14.05
C LEU A 729 -9.38 -20.64 13.67
N HIS A 730 -9.96 -20.34 12.52
CA HIS A 730 -10.11 -18.99 11.99
C HIS A 730 -11.58 -18.66 11.75
N PHE A 731 -12.07 -17.68 12.51
CA PHE A 731 -13.36 -17.04 12.26
C PHE A 731 -13.24 -16.05 11.09
N GLY A 732 -14.37 -15.80 10.42
CA GLY A 732 -14.45 -14.81 9.34
C GLY A 732 -14.62 -13.37 9.85
N GLU A 733 -14.68 -12.43 8.91
CA GLU A 733 -14.86 -11.01 9.23
C GLU A 733 -16.15 -10.76 10.02
N SER A 734 -17.22 -11.51 9.76
CA SER A 734 -18.57 -11.26 10.28
C SER A 734 -18.86 -11.81 11.68
N ASN A 735 -17.87 -12.38 12.37
CA ASN A 735 -18.05 -12.93 13.71
C ASN A 735 -18.36 -11.81 14.72
N LEU A 736 -19.58 -11.80 15.26
CA LEU A 736 -20.08 -10.81 16.22
C LEU A 736 -20.59 -11.45 17.53
N LEU A 737 -20.48 -12.77 17.67
CA LEU A 737 -21.06 -13.52 18.79
C LEU A 737 -20.00 -13.82 19.87
N PRO A 738 -20.37 -13.82 21.16
CA PRO A 738 -19.48 -14.27 22.22
C PRO A 738 -19.18 -15.76 22.06
N ILE A 739 -17.99 -16.18 22.50
CA ILE A 739 -17.61 -17.59 22.53
C ILE A 739 -18.04 -18.15 23.89
N GLU A 740 -18.97 -19.10 23.88
CA GLU A 740 -19.43 -19.78 25.09
C GLU A 740 -18.38 -20.77 25.63
N ARG A 741 -18.49 -21.13 26.91
CA ARG A 741 -17.61 -22.13 27.55
C ARG A 741 -17.77 -23.50 26.89
N MET A 742 -16.66 -24.24 26.81
CA MET A 742 -16.59 -25.60 26.22
C MET A 742 -16.88 -25.69 24.71
N VAL A 743 -16.97 -24.56 24.00
CA VAL A 743 -17.16 -24.52 22.54
C VAL A 743 -15.86 -24.75 21.77
N LEU A 744 -14.75 -24.22 22.28
CA LEU A 744 -13.43 -24.36 21.66
C LEU A 744 -12.78 -25.70 22.08
N PRO A 745 -12.19 -26.46 21.15
CA PRO A 745 -11.58 -27.74 21.47
C PRO A 745 -10.25 -27.58 22.22
N ASP A 746 -9.94 -28.53 23.10
CA ASP A 746 -8.74 -28.51 23.94
C ASP A 746 -7.44 -28.78 23.13
N SER A 747 -7.57 -29.24 21.89
CA SER A 747 -6.49 -29.39 20.89
C SER A 747 -5.93 -28.07 20.34
N LEU A 748 -6.67 -26.96 20.48
CA LEU A 748 -6.43 -25.72 19.74
C LEU A 748 -5.11 -25.04 20.12
N LYS A 749 -4.31 -24.67 19.11
CA LYS A 749 -3.01 -23.99 19.22
C LYS A 749 -3.07 -22.56 18.69
N VAL A 750 -3.84 -22.32 17.63
CA VAL A 750 -4.04 -21.00 17.01
C VAL A 750 -5.53 -20.68 16.97
N LEU A 751 -5.91 -19.53 17.52
CA LEU A 751 -7.27 -18.98 17.46
C LEU A 751 -7.21 -17.59 16.85
N ASP A 752 -7.99 -17.39 15.80
CA ASP A 752 -8.16 -16.11 15.12
C ASP A 752 -9.64 -15.75 15.13
N LEU A 753 -9.99 -14.69 15.87
CA LEU A 753 -11.36 -14.34 16.23
C LEU A 753 -12.12 -13.61 15.11
N GLY A 754 -11.43 -13.18 14.05
CA GLY A 754 -12.02 -12.46 12.93
C GLY A 754 -12.26 -10.97 13.19
N SER A 755 -12.31 -10.17 12.12
CA SER A 755 -12.12 -8.72 12.20
C SER A 755 -13.16 -7.95 13.02
N ARG A 756 -14.44 -8.37 13.03
CA ARG A 756 -15.51 -7.64 13.74
C ARG A 756 -15.76 -8.12 15.16
N TYR A 757 -15.04 -9.16 15.63
CA TYR A 757 -15.23 -9.68 16.98
C TYR A 757 -14.85 -8.63 18.03
N ASN A 758 -15.84 -8.18 18.80
CA ASN A 758 -15.68 -7.24 19.91
C ASN A 758 -16.56 -7.66 21.10
N CYS A 759 -16.45 -8.92 21.49
CA CYS A 759 -17.05 -9.43 22.72
C CYS A 759 -15.96 -9.64 23.78
N VAL A 760 -16.28 -9.39 25.05
CA VAL A 760 -15.37 -9.70 26.15
C VAL A 760 -15.16 -11.21 26.22
N ILE A 761 -13.90 -11.66 26.23
CA ILE A 761 -13.56 -13.06 26.46
C ILE A 761 -13.72 -13.36 27.96
N GLU A 762 -14.69 -14.21 28.30
CA GLU A 762 -14.89 -14.61 29.70
C GLU A 762 -13.79 -15.55 30.22
N ARG A 763 -13.73 -15.66 31.55
CA ARG A 763 -12.82 -16.56 32.24
C ARG A 763 -13.10 -18.03 31.89
N ASP A 764 -12.04 -18.80 31.71
CA ASP A 764 -12.05 -20.24 31.38
C ASP A 764 -12.68 -20.59 30.00
N VAL A 765 -12.83 -19.61 29.08
CA VAL A 765 -13.30 -19.83 27.69
C VAL A 765 -12.18 -20.29 26.76
N LEU A 766 -10.96 -19.77 26.91
CA LEU A 766 -9.84 -20.08 26.02
C LEU A 766 -9.19 -21.44 26.38
N PRO A 767 -8.90 -22.30 25.38
CA PRO A 767 -8.37 -23.65 25.63
C PRO A 767 -6.93 -23.62 26.13
N ARG A 768 -6.60 -24.59 27.00
CA ARG A 768 -5.34 -24.59 27.79
C ARG A 768 -4.05 -24.84 27.00
N LYS A 769 -4.15 -25.22 25.72
CA LYS A 769 -3.00 -25.47 24.83
C LYS A 769 -2.74 -24.33 23.84
N LEU A 770 -3.55 -23.27 23.87
CA LEU A 770 -3.48 -22.15 22.93
C LEU A 770 -2.12 -21.45 23.04
N ARG A 771 -1.49 -21.22 21.88
CA ARG A 771 -0.18 -20.55 21.74
C ARG A 771 -0.32 -19.20 21.05
N THR A 772 -1.22 -19.09 20.08
CA THR A 772 -1.43 -17.87 19.31
C THR A 772 -2.89 -17.45 19.39
N LEU A 773 -3.13 -16.21 19.82
CA LEU A 773 -4.45 -15.58 19.84
C LEU A 773 -4.43 -14.34 18.95
N LYS A 774 -5.38 -14.22 18.01
CA LYS A 774 -5.51 -13.07 17.13
C LYS A 774 -6.86 -12.38 17.32
N PHE A 775 -6.81 -11.10 17.61
CA PHE A 775 -7.95 -10.20 17.74
C PHE A 775 -8.20 -9.43 16.44
N GLY A 776 -9.47 -9.16 16.17
CA GLY A 776 -9.91 -8.44 14.98
C GLY A 776 -9.63 -6.94 14.97
N LEU A 777 -9.93 -6.30 13.84
CA LEU A 777 -9.89 -4.84 13.65
C LEU A 777 -10.69 -4.07 14.70
N ASN A 778 -11.84 -4.59 15.10
CA ASN A 778 -12.82 -3.91 15.96
C ASN A 778 -12.73 -4.30 17.44
N TYR A 779 -11.79 -5.17 17.83
CA TYR A 779 -11.66 -5.55 19.24
C TYR A 779 -11.09 -4.39 20.06
N GLU A 780 -11.82 -3.92 21.06
CA GLU A 780 -11.46 -2.74 21.87
C GLU A 780 -11.41 -3.04 23.38
N HIS A 781 -11.85 -4.22 23.82
CA HIS A 781 -11.91 -4.55 25.24
C HIS A 781 -10.52 -4.78 25.87
N PRO A 782 -10.27 -4.29 27.11
CA PRO A 782 -9.04 -4.62 27.83
C PRO A 782 -8.88 -6.13 28.07
N ILE A 783 -7.65 -6.64 28.00
CA ILE A 783 -7.35 -8.02 28.39
C ILE A 783 -7.22 -8.14 29.91
N ASN A 784 -7.74 -9.24 30.46
CA ASN A 784 -7.64 -9.64 31.86
C ASN A 784 -6.78 -10.92 31.99
N CYS A 785 -5.83 -10.97 32.92
CA CYS A 785 -4.94 -12.12 33.10
C CYS A 785 -5.66 -13.43 33.44
N GLN A 786 -6.83 -13.36 34.07
CA GLN A 786 -7.58 -14.55 34.44
C GLN A 786 -8.27 -15.23 33.25
N THR A 787 -8.32 -14.58 32.08
CA THR A 787 -9.01 -15.12 30.88
C THR A 787 -8.04 -15.79 29.91
N LEU A 788 -6.73 -15.57 30.05
CA LEU A 788 -5.71 -16.09 29.14
C LEU A 788 -5.12 -17.43 29.60
N PRO A 789 -4.83 -18.35 28.67
CA PRO A 789 -4.19 -19.61 28.98
C PRO A 789 -2.67 -19.43 29.22
N PRO A 790 -2.05 -20.19 30.14
CA PRO A 790 -0.64 -20.05 30.50
C PRO A 790 0.35 -20.50 29.41
N THR A 791 -0.13 -21.17 28.36
CA THR A 791 0.68 -21.61 27.22
C THR A 791 0.81 -20.57 26.12
N LEU A 792 0.17 -19.39 26.27
CA LEU A 792 0.10 -18.37 25.24
C LEU A 792 1.49 -17.76 24.98
N GLN A 793 1.87 -17.69 23.71
CA GLN A 793 3.18 -17.26 23.23
C GLN A 793 3.07 -16.00 22.38
N ASP A 794 2.06 -15.90 21.52
CA ASP A 794 1.89 -14.77 20.61
C ASP A 794 0.47 -14.21 20.69
N ILE A 795 0.36 -12.88 20.82
CA ILE A 795 -0.92 -12.17 20.83
C ILE A 795 -0.89 -11.15 19.70
N TYR A 796 -1.86 -11.23 18.80
CA TYR A 796 -2.03 -10.29 17.70
C TYR A 796 -3.23 -9.39 17.95
N PHE A 797 -2.99 -8.09 17.85
CA PHE A 797 -4.01 -7.04 17.84
C PHE A 797 -4.00 -6.32 16.50
N SER A 798 -5.11 -5.65 16.21
CA SER A 798 -5.19 -4.74 15.07
C SER A 798 -4.30 -3.50 15.25
N HIS A 799 -4.04 -2.81 14.16
CA HIS A 799 -3.36 -1.51 14.19
C HIS A 799 -4.16 -0.41 14.91
N LYS A 800 -5.45 -0.64 15.22
CA LYS A 800 -6.34 0.30 15.91
C LYS A 800 -6.42 0.11 17.41
N TYR A 801 -6.04 -1.08 17.91
CA TYR A 801 -6.12 -1.39 19.34
C TYR A 801 -5.26 -0.40 20.14
N SER A 802 -5.92 0.36 21.02
CA SER A 802 -5.30 1.42 21.83
C SER A 802 -5.65 1.33 23.31
N SER A 803 -6.38 0.29 23.72
CA SER A 803 -6.82 0.12 25.11
C SER A 803 -5.66 -0.16 26.05
N LYS A 804 -5.76 0.36 27.28
CA LYS A 804 -4.69 0.24 28.28
C LYS A 804 -4.52 -1.21 28.74
N ILE A 805 -3.29 -1.70 28.67
CA ILE A 805 -2.88 -3.00 29.19
C ILE A 805 -2.44 -2.78 30.65
N ALA A 806 -3.11 -3.43 31.60
CA ALA A 806 -2.75 -3.34 33.01
C ALA A 806 -1.46 -4.14 33.30
N LYS A 807 -0.65 -3.70 34.28
CA LYS A 807 0.62 -4.37 34.66
C LYS A 807 0.45 -5.83 35.09
N ASP A 808 -0.74 -6.19 35.56
CA ASP A 808 -1.12 -7.55 35.96
C ASP A 808 -1.83 -8.35 34.86
N ALA A 809 -2.13 -7.78 33.69
CA ALA A 809 -2.97 -8.35 32.62
C ALA A 809 -2.45 -9.66 31.98
N PHE A 810 -1.23 -10.09 32.31
CA PHE A 810 -0.63 -11.35 31.86
C PHE A 810 -0.01 -12.17 33.00
N ILE A 811 -0.28 -11.85 34.27
CA ILE A 811 0.23 -12.59 35.43
C ILE A 811 -0.67 -13.81 35.69
N ILE A 812 -0.20 -15.01 35.34
CA ILE A 812 -0.86 -16.26 35.76
C ILE A 812 -0.55 -16.53 37.24
N ASN A 813 -1.46 -16.08 38.10
CA ASN A 813 -1.45 -16.37 39.53
C ASN A 813 -1.82 -17.84 39.82
N ASN A 814 -0.89 -18.76 39.60
CA ASN A 814 -0.99 -20.15 40.09
C ASN A 814 -0.76 -20.22 41.62
N LYS A 815 -1.67 -19.61 42.41
CA LYS A 815 -1.78 -19.87 43.85
C LYS A 815 -2.48 -21.21 44.11
N SER A 816 -1.87 -22.29 43.63
CA SER A 816 -2.12 -23.66 44.11
C SER A 816 -0.84 -24.20 44.72
N SER A 817 -0.92 -24.59 45.99
CA SER A 817 0.22 -24.91 46.85
C SER A 817 0.95 -26.20 46.43
N SER A 818 1.89 -26.10 45.50
CA SER A 818 2.98 -27.07 45.31
C SER A 818 4.16 -26.40 44.60
N SER A 819 5.38 -26.74 45.02
CA SER A 819 6.60 -25.96 44.77
C SER A 819 7.21 -26.13 43.37
N ASN A 820 6.49 -25.69 42.34
CA ASN A 820 7.05 -25.46 41.01
C ASN A 820 6.58 -24.09 40.51
N GLU A 821 7.43 -23.07 40.64
CA GLU A 821 7.22 -21.77 40.01
C GLU A 821 7.30 -21.95 38.48
N ILE A 822 6.14 -22.10 37.85
CA ILE A 822 6.04 -22.03 36.38
C ILE A 822 6.35 -20.58 36.01
N ALA A 823 7.51 -20.35 35.41
CA ALA A 823 7.92 -19.03 34.96
C ALA A 823 6.82 -18.39 34.08
N SER A 824 6.53 -17.11 34.33
CA SER A 824 5.55 -16.34 33.55
C SER A 824 5.77 -16.53 32.04
N PRO A 825 4.70 -16.70 31.24
CA PRO A 825 4.83 -16.96 29.82
C PRO A 825 5.60 -15.82 29.15
N ARG A 826 6.48 -16.19 28.22
CA ARG A 826 7.23 -15.24 27.41
C ARG A 826 6.37 -14.89 26.20
N ILE A 827 5.69 -13.75 26.28
CA ILE A 827 4.73 -13.31 25.29
C ILE A 827 5.40 -12.38 24.27
N THR A 828 5.14 -12.65 23.00
CA THR A 828 5.32 -11.73 21.86
C THR A 828 4.02 -10.99 21.62
N LEU A 829 4.04 -9.65 21.70
CA LEU A 829 2.89 -8.81 21.44
C LEU A 829 3.00 -8.21 20.03
N HIS A 830 2.12 -8.59 19.12
CA HIS A 830 2.00 -8.03 17.78
C HIS A 830 0.89 -6.97 17.75
N VAL A 831 1.25 -5.72 17.52
CA VAL A 831 0.36 -4.54 17.65
C VAL A 831 0.65 -3.51 16.56
N GLY A 832 -0.22 -2.53 16.35
CA GLY A 832 0.15 -1.29 15.65
C GLY A 832 0.52 -0.16 16.61
N ILE A 833 1.01 0.95 16.06
CA ILE A 833 1.48 2.09 16.86
C ILE A 833 0.40 2.70 17.78
N SER A 834 -0.88 2.54 17.46
CA SER A 834 -2.00 3.03 18.27
C SER A 834 -2.03 2.51 19.71
N LEU A 835 -1.39 1.36 20.00
CA LEU A 835 -1.23 0.88 21.37
C LEU A 835 -0.53 1.93 22.25
N PHE A 836 0.49 2.59 21.70
CA PHE A 836 1.37 3.49 22.44
C PHE A 836 0.75 4.87 22.72
N LEU A 837 -0.47 5.13 22.24
CA LEU A 837 -1.25 6.32 22.63
C LEU A 837 -1.61 6.32 24.13
N ASN A 838 -1.86 5.13 24.70
CA ASN A 838 -2.32 4.97 26.09
C ASN A 838 -1.42 4.05 26.95
N ASN A 839 -0.32 3.54 26.37
CA ASN A 839 0.60 2.60 27.01
C ASN A 839 2.05 3.01 26.75
N SER A 840 2.88 3.20 27.79
CA SER A 840 4.34 3.23 27.62
C SER A 840 4.92 1.81 27.62
N LEU A 841 6.16 1.65 27.13
CA LEU A 841 6.86 0.35 27.21
C LEU A 841 7.06 -0.12 28.67
N GLU A 842 7.24 0.82 29.60
CA GLU A 842 7.38 0.57 31.04
C GLU A 842 6.04 0.24 31.74
N ASP A 843 4.91 0.60 31.13
CA ASP A 843 3.57 0.21 31.60
C ASP A 843 3.23 -1.24 31.26
N LEU A 844 3.84 -1.81 30.22
CA LEU A 844 3.56 -3.16 29.77
C LEU A 844 4.08 -4.22 30.76
N PRO A 845 3.36 -5.33 30.99
CA PRO A 845 3.77 -6.41 31.89
C PRO A 845 5.12 -7.06 31.55
N GLU A 846 5.84 -7.55 32.57
CA GLU A 846 7.14 -8.23 32.45
C GLU A 846 7.11 -9.51 31.62
N SER A 847 5.97 -10.19 31.56
CA SER A 847 5.73 -11.36 30.70
C SER A 847 5.86 -11.02 29.21
N ILE A 848 5.65 -9.76 28.82
CA ILE A 848 5.87 -9.30 27.45
C ILE A 848 7.37 -9.12 27.24
N GLN A 849 7.98 -10.09 26.58
CA GLN A 849 9.41 -10.11 26.31
C GLN A 849 9.76 -9.60 24.92
N SER A 850 8.83 -9.63 23.97
CA SER A 850 8.99 -9.07 22.63
C SER A 850 7.71 -8.32 22.23
N ILE A 851 7.89 -7.20 21.54
CA ILE A 851 6.82 -6.39 20.98
C ILE A 851 7.19 -6.15 19.52
N VAL A 852 6.29 -6.54 18.63
CA VAL A 852 6.43 -6.40 17.18
C VAL A 852 5.36 -5.44 16.71
N PHE A 853 5.75 -4.36 16.04
CA PHE A 853 4.80 -3.42 15.45
C PHE A 853 5.31 -2.83 14.15
N GLU A 854 4.37 -2.37 13.34
CA GLU A 854 4.65 -1.71 12.07
C GLU A 854 4.26 -0.23 12.15
N TYR A 855 5.13 0.64 11.66
CA TYR A 855 4.89 2.07 11.53
C TYR A 855 5.67 2.60 10.33
N LYS A 856 4.96 3.28 9.40
CA LYS A 856 5.51 3.77 8.12
C LYS A 856 6.44 2.72 7.50
N SER A 857 5.85 1.61 7.07
CA SER A 857 6.42 0.36 6.52
C SER A 857 7.68 -0.23 7.19
N MET A 858 8.20 0.33 8.28
CA MET A 858 9.21 -0.29 9.14
C MET A 858 8.53 -1.24 10.11
N ARG A 859 9.10 -2.44 10.27
CA ARG A 859 8.73 -3.38 11.32
C ARG A 859 9.77 -3.33 12.43
N PHE A 860 9.32 -2.98 13.63
CA PHE A 860 10.14 -2.94 14.83
C PHE A 860 10.01 -4.26 15.59
N ASN A 861 11.08 -4.72 16.22
CA ASN A 861 11.07 -5.91 17.08
C ASN A 861 11.77 -5.59 18.39
N ILE A 862 11.03 -4.96 19.28
CA ILE A 862 11.52 -4.52 20.58
C ILE A 862 11.52 -5.69 21.55
N ARG A 863 12.70 -6.04 22.08
CA ARG A 863 12.87 -7.06 23.10
C ARG A 863 13.15 -6.44 24.47
N ARG A 864 12.37 -6.82 25.50
CA ARG A 864 12.64 -6.45 26.89
C ARG A 864 13.90 -7.16 27.39
N ILE A 865 14.85 -6.39 27.94
CA ILE A 865 16.07 -6.89 28.59
C ILE A 865 15.92 -6.85 30.11
N ASN A 866 15.33 -5.78 30.63
CA ASN A 866 14.84 -5.63 32.01
C ASN A 866 13.69 -4.61 32.04
N ASP A 867 13.28 -4.17 33.23
CA ASP A 867 12.10 -3.33 33.45
C ASP A 867 12.15 -1.99 32.69
N HIS A 868 13.35 -1.44 32.48
CA HIS A 868 13.61 -0.13 31.88
C HIS A 868 14.41 -0.19 30.56
N ILE A 869 15.08 -1.31 30.28
CA ILE A 869 15.92 -1.47 29.09
C ILE A 869 15.23 -2.37 28.08
N PHE A 870 14.98 -1.78 26.92
CA PHE A 870 14.46 -2.44 25.73
C PHE A 870 15.51 -2.37 24.62
N LEU A 871 15.71 -3.49 23.94
CA LEU A 871 16.60 -3.61 22.79
C LEU A 871 15.73 -3.76 21.56
N ASP A 872 15.70 -2.76 20.68
CA ASP A 872 15.24 -3.00 19.32
C ASP A 872 16.23 -3.96 18.63
N LEU A 873 15.72 -5.09 18.16
CA LEU A 873 16.49 -6.08 17.42
C LEU A 873 16.68 -5.69 15.95
N GLY A 874 15.99 -4.64 15.49
CA GLY A 874 16.01 -4.15 14.12
C GLY A 874 15.26 -5.06 13.16
N ASN A 875 15.16 -4.63 11.90
CA ASN A 875 14.72 -5.50 10.82
C ASN A 875 15.78 -6.59 10.56
N LEU A 876 15.30 -7.80 10.31
CA LEU A 876 16.10 -8.95 9.85
C LEU A 876 16.02 -9.15 8.33
N THR A 877 15.41 -8.17 7.64
CA THR A 877 15.44 -7.97 6.20
C THR A 877 16.40 -6.83 5.90
#